data_AF-A0A5J4UTD4-F1
#
_entry.id   AF-A0A5J4UTD4-F1
#
_cell.length_a   1.000
_cell.length_b   1.000
_cell.length_c   1.000
_cell.angle_alpha   90.00
_cell.angle_beta   90.00
_cell.angle_gamma   90.00
#
_symmetry.space_group_name_H-M   'P 1'
#
loop_
_entity.id
_entity.type
_entity.pdbx_description
1 polymer ?
#
loop_
_entity_poly.entity_id
_entity_poly.type
_entity_poly.pdbx_seq_one_letter_code
_entity_poly.pdbx_strand_id
1 'polypeptide(L)'
;VDGPDSITPSDGLIRGNDIYFTSIEAESIINNSTISQCESGSNSQKIFVFGRPGNFDGLLDIYQTQIYTSPTGMDTVSGGGQQGSPFRSVERGIREAIDGSGRTYQSVGLTVRGGNYLERRALILNNATKKITVKALSPHNTYIVNEPQSTDQLTVDDTLFGVNAGELRFVSFIFRRHVTKTANAKPLLLATGGKLIVDLCEFEALDSATGVNWNPNLDIATLTDFIDPDPSQRYFHSAHIQIQGGGCEIISTKFHPSLFNGPSAIIATDFFTSLYVRSCTFRGQKDKKDKAAALDIKVKEAVPVLIDSCIFDQCLSIGGAGAVYVVHNFSAFSNLLDSFVVFSACEFTSNVAWESGAIGVGGDTQMMRFEFCSFSNNTGSKSGNDYASDVYFENIGMLQYIQDSGLLYSCKSTSERFHYNINGSEGPDHWLKSYFVRIAVGYSGDDIEGTGSPARPYETIQRAFEDCFLQKRELQTILLDEGTYAGISTTITQQITIIGAGSDTGIRGRRSRVLRGSDKPTGPMITVGDYAELRLAGVTLMRYQTLLSSNPLIFINGQISLFEMERCAVITSSRDLVTETSSQRSSTILAQYGRNLILRGTEFFSGQYYERGMITLNNIDVTTIDDCIFHKQTRAGSGLAQFGSDIDANLNQSPGAIRSITMTNTVFNGDDQIKSSNKVDNAYDTHDLCYWHSSTVSVNGGKLTINSGKFQGLTNGALYLYGGVITTIMGDTTFERNYRPVQAVGVGGDDTSGFSRIGQNIICEGGSSIYAEKTSFIEDGQLSKSFWIMRDPSYYTIPSQGCEIRGEISNEPNLLFEPVINEAHSAVIMETTSKGKQQETDFIQISLTGIHFEKCTTEGIIGYEIVDKNYEKEMNAEEGVAVSVTTGMPSGTVWNDERLLQLIVDKRLLDDSKTWILSLIYGPNATLRTEPIYVYGYQGEDTGPKRSGLTTGVIIVIVIVVFIVLAAIVIIIGVCLAVYVRNKGKEKKKSKNQRNRSQNATELEDDGTETATEALIRMRREAEKRQQEEEQITLEDWER
;
A
#
# COMPACT_ATOMS: atom_id res chain seq x y z
N VAL A 1 -56.23 -0.30 -26.66
CA VAL A 1 -57.55 -0.68 -27.22
C VAL A 1 -58.10 0.54 -27.89
N ASP A 2 -58.20 0.49 -29.22
CA ASP A 2 -59.22 1.16 -30.02
C ASP A 2 -59.63 0.16 -31.10
N GLY A 3 -60.94 0.04 -31.36
CA GLY A 3 -61.50 -0.77 -32.45
C GLY A 3 -62.35 -1.98 -32.00
N PRO A 4 -63.69 -1.89 -32.10
CA PRO A 4 -64.60 -2.99 -31.80
C PRO A 4 -64.88 -3.77 -33.09
N ASP A 5 -64.26 -4.95 -33.23
CA ASP A 5 -64.82 -5.99 -34.09
C ASP A 5 -64.92 -7.28 -33.29
N SER A 6 -66.17 -7.71 -33.16
CA SER A 6 -66.62 -8.91 -32.49
C SER A 6 -65.97 -10.15 -33.10
N ILE A 7 -65.05 -10.77 -32.35
CA ILE A 7 -64.77 -12.20 -32.49
C ILE A 7 -65.44 -12.87 -31.31
N THR A 8 -66.61 -13.46 -31.55
CA THR A 8 -67.14 -14.51 -30.70
C THR A 8 -66.23 -15.73 -30.84
N PRO A 9 -65.54 -16.19 -29.79
CA PRO A 9 -64.80 -17.44 -29.85
C PRO A 9 -65.77 -18.58 -29.56
N SER A 10 -66.27 -19.21 -30.62
CA SER A 10 -66.72 -20.59 -30.59
C SER A 10 -65.50 -21.51 -30.52
N ASP A 11 -65.54 -22.43 -29.56
CA ASP A 11 -64.75 -23.65 -29.44
C ASP A 11 -63.24 -23.54 -29.13
N GLY A 12 -62.92 -23.77 -27.84
CA GLY A 12 -61.71 -24.51 -27.46
C GLY A 12 -60.44 -23.72 -27.15
N LEU A 13 -60.46 -22.38 -27.10
CA LEU A 13 -59.27 -21.62 -26.68
C LEU A 13 -59.11 -21.61 -25.16
N ILE A 14 -58.12 -22.36 -24.66
CA ILE A 14 -57.64 -22.33 -23.28
C ILE A 14 -57.25 -20.89 -22.95
N ARG A 15 -57.98 -20.21 -22.08
CA ARG A 15 -57.59 -18.90 -21.54
C ARG A 15 -56.78 -19.13 -20.27
N GLY A 16 -55.73 -18.34 -20.07
CA GLY A 16 -55.02 -18.29 -18.79
C GLY A 16 -55.96 -17.69 -17.74
N ASN A 17 -56.11 -18.35 -16.60
CA ASN A 17 -57.07 -17.92 -15.58
C ASN A 17 -56.71 -16.59 -14.92
N ASP A 18 -55.41 -16.29 -14.81
CA ASP A 18 -54.94 -15.16 -14.02
C ASP A 18 -54.35 -14.07 -14.91
N ILE A 19 -53.53 -14.45 -15.89
CA ILE A 19 -52.88 -13.50 -16.81
C ILE A 19 -53.00 -14.00 -18.25
N TYR A 20 -53.57 -13.14 -19.11
CA TYR A 20 -53.76 -13.42 -20.52
C TYR A 20 -53.08 -12.34 -21.38
N PHE A 21 -52.05 -12.74 -22.13
CA PHE A 21 -51.35 -11.85 -23.06
C PHE A 21 -51.92 -11.99 -24.48
N THR A 22 -52.38 -10.88 -25.06
CA THR A 22 -53.04 -10.84 -26.38
C THR A 22 -52.10 -10.57 -27.57
N SER A 23 -50.84 -10.19 -27.34
CA SER A 23 -49.91 -9.74 -28.39
C SER A 23 -48.75 -10.72 -28.64
N ILE A 24 -48.43 -10.93 -29.91
CA ILE A 24 -47.30 -11.74 -30.40
C ILE A 24 -45.94 -11.08 -30.07
N GLU A 25 -45.92 -9.78 -29.78
CA GLU A 25 -44.71 -9.01 -29.39
C GLU A 25 -44.40 -9.04 -27.88
N ALA A 26 -45.19 -9.77 -27.06
CA ALA A 26 -44.99 -9.85 -25.61
C ALA A 26 -43.67 -10.51 -25.17
N GLU A 27 -42.94 -11.12 -26.10
CA GLU A 27 -41.69 -11.85 -25.83
C GLU A 27 -40.56 -10.97 -25.30
N SER A 28 -40.51 -9.68 -25.67
CA SER A 28 -39.49 -8.75 -25.13
C SER A 28 -39.84 -8.21 -23.74
N ILE A 29 -41.05 -8.47 -23.25
CA ILE A 29 -41.56 -7.98 -21.97
C ILE A 29 -41.59 -9.10 -20.92
N ILE A 30 -41.77 -10.37 -21.31
CA ILE A 30 -41.86 -11.51 -20.39
C ILE A 30 -40.47 -12.14 -20.19
N ASN A 31 -39.62 -11.42 -19.49
CA ASN A 31 -38.36 -11.92 -18.94
C ASN A 31 -38.63 -12.27 -17.46
N ASN A 32 -37.89 -13.19 -16.84
CA ASN A 32 -38.05 -13.55 -15.41
C ASN A 32 -38.01 -12.34 -14.43
N SER A 33 -37.56 -11.17 -14.89
CA SER A 33 -37.50 -9.93 -14.12
C SER A 33 -38.81 -9.13 -14.08
N THR A 34 -39.73 -9.34 -15.02
CA THR A 34 -40.90 -8.45 -15.20
C THR A 34 -42.14 -8.94 -14.44
N ILE A 35 -42.26 -10.26 -14.23
CA ILE A 35 -43.23 -10.89 -13.34
C ILE A 35 -42.42 -11.52 -12.20
N SER A 36 -42.29 -10.81 -11.09
CA SER A 36 -41.61 -11.29 -9.88
C SER A 36 -42.56 -11.18 -8.68
N GLN A 37 -42.45 -12.12 -7.73
CA GLN A 37 -43.25 -12.14 -6.50
C GLN A 37 -44.78 -12.23 -6.68
N CYS A 38 -45.25 -12.82 -7.79
CA CYS A 38 -46.67 -13.05 -8.04
C CYS A 38 -47.01 -14.54 -7.86
N GLU A 39 -48.15 -14.85 -7.25
CA GLU A 39 -48.70 -16.21 -7.14
C GLU A 39 -50.12 -16.25 -7.70
N SER A 40 -50.51 -17.43 -8.21
CA SER A 40 -51.91 -17.75 -8.49
C SER A 40 -52.32 -19.06 -7.82
N GLY A 41 -53.50 -19.05 -7.20
CA GLY A 41 -54.21 -20.22 -6.67
C GLY A 41 -55.12 -20.93 -7.69
N SER A 42 -55.04 -20.59 -8.97
CA SER A 42 -55.83 -21.23 -10.03
C SER A 42 -55.34 -22.65 -10.30
N ASN A 43 -56.27 -23.61 -10.36
CA ASN A 43 -55.99 -25.03 -10.58
C ASN A 43 -55.83 -25.43 -12.07
N SER A 44 -55.95 -24.46 -12.98
CA SER A 44 -55.78 -24.62 -14.43
C SER A 44 -54.68 -23.70 -14.94
N GLN A 45 -54.39 -23.73 -16.25
CA GLN A 45 -53.32 -22.92 -16.85
C GLN A 45 -53.42 -21.45 -16.41
N LYS A 46 -52.38 -20.97 -15.72
CA LYS A 46 -52.35 -19.71 -14.96
C LYS A 46 -51.98 -18.54 -15.88
N ILE A 47 -50.96 -18.75 -16.71
CA ILE A 47 -50.54 -17.81 -17.76
C ILE A 47 -50.77 -18.42 -19.13
N PHE A 48 -51.43 -17.67 -19.98
CA PHE A 48 -51.56 -18.00 -21.39
C PHE A 48 -51.09 -16.84 -22.28
N VAL A 49 -50.32 -17.19 -23.31
CA VAL A 49 -49.83 -16.26 -24.33
C VAL A 49 -50.43 -16.65 -25.68
N PHE A 50 -51.27 -15.77 -26.23
CA PHE A 50 -51.94 -16.04 -27.50
C PHE A 50 -50.94 -16.23 -28.65
N GLY A 51 -51.11 -17.31 -29.43
CA GLY A 51 -50.27 -17.61 -30.60
C GLY A 51 -49.01 -18.45 -30.31
N ARG A 52 -48.78 -18.89 -29.06
CA ARG A 52 -47.68 -19.82 -28.73
C ARG A 52 -48.09 -20.99 -27.84
N PRO A 53 -47.86 -22.24 -28.26
CA PRO A 53 -48.01 -23.40 -27.40
C PRO A 53 -46.81 -23.50 -26.45
N GLY A 54 -47.03 -23.23 -25.16
CA GLY A 54 -46.03 -23.37 -24.11
C GLY A 54 -46.69 -23.22 -22.73
N ASN A 55 -46.20 -23.97 -21.73
CA ASN A 55 -46.61 -23.78 -20.35
C ASN A 55 -45.77 -22.66 -19.73
N PHE A 56 -46.39 -21.51 -19.48
CA PHE A 56 -45.76 -20.34 -18.88
C PHE A 56 -46.04 -20.21 -17.38
N ASP A 57 -46.71 -21.19 -16.77
CA ASP A 57 -47.11 -21.16 -15.36
C ASP A 57 -45.90 -21.12 -14.42
N GLY A 58 -44.73 -21.60 -14.85
CA GLY A 58 -43.47 -21.51 -14.09
C GLY A 58 -42.94 -20.08 -13.88
N LEU A 59 -43.57 -19.07 -14.49
CA LEU A 59 -43.32 -17.65 -14.20
C LEU A 59 -44.14 -17.15 -12.99
N LEU A 60 -45.13 -17.91 -12.53
CA LEU A 60 -45.90 -17.67 -11.28
C LEU A 60 -45.53 -18.66 -10.18
N ASP A 61 -44.52 -19.51 -10.39
CA ASP A 61 -43.92 -20.27 -9.30
C ASP A 61 -43.21 -19.28 -8.37
N ILE A 62 -43.65 -19.21 -7.11
CA ILE A 62 -42.99 -18.38 -6.11
C ILE A 62 -41.59 -18.95 -5.87
N TYR A 63 -40.58 -18.28 -6.42
CA TYR A 63 -39.19 -18.46 -6.02
C TYR A 63 -39.00 -17.86 -4.62
N GLN A 64 -39.49 -18.52 -3.57
CA GLN A 64 -39.42 -17.99 -2.21
C GLN A 64 -38.01 -18.20 -1.63
N THR A 65 -37.07 -17.33 -2.02
CA THR A 65 -35.78 -17.19 -1.33
C THR A 65 -35.93 -16.51 0.03
N GLN A 66 -37.13 -16.03 0.36
CA GLN A 66 -37.41 -15.22 1.54
C GLN A 66 -38.77 -15.58 2.16
N ILE A 67 -38.74 -16.10 3.38
CA ILE A 67 -39.93 -16.43 4.20
C ILE A 67 -40.14 -15.32 5.22
N TYR A 68 -41.39 -14.95 5.49
CA TYR A 68 -41.74 -13.91 6.45
C TYR A 68 -42.43 -14.47 7.68
N THR A 69 -42.06 -13.97 8.86
CA THR A 69 -42.71 -14.29 10.13
C THR A 69 -43.15 -13.03 10.88
N SER A 70 -44.24 -13.13 11.63
CA SER A 70 -44.86 -12.05 12.41
C SER A 70 -45.63 -12.62 13.59
N PRO A 71 -45.65 -11.99 14.78
CA PRO A 71 -46.34 -12.54 15.96
C PRO A 71 -47.87 -12.68 15.77
N THR A 72 -48.43 -11.90 14.84
CA THR A 72 -49.85 -11.91 14.43
C THR A 72 -50.10 -12.78 13.19
N GLY A 73 -49.09 -13.51 12.72
CA GLY A 73 -49.17 -14.43 11.57
C GLY A 73 -50.01 -15.68 11.83
N MET A 74 -50.07 -16.56 10.85
CA MET A 74 -50.82 -17.83 10.91
C MET A 74 -49.89 -19.03 10.73
N ASP A 75 -50.12 -20.12 11.48
CA ASP A 75 -49.30 -21.35 11.40
C ASP A 75 -49.85 -22.40 10.43
N THR A 76 -50.88 -22.07 9.64
CA THR A 76 -51.49 -22.98 8.66
C THR A 76 -50.66 -23.09 7.39
N VAL A 77 -50.56 -24.31 6.85
CA VAL A 77 -49.69 -24.68 5.72
C VAL A 77 -50.16 -24.07 4.39
N SER A 78 -51.46 -23.77 4.22
CA SER A 78 -52.01 -23.19 2.99
C SER A 78 -51.86 -21.65 2.99
N GLY A 79 -50.81 -21.13 2.34
CA GLY A 79 -50.63 -19.69 2.09
C GLY A 79 -49.87 -18.91 3.17
N GLY A 80 -49.09 -19.58 4.03
CA GLY A 80 -48.22 -18.95 5.04
C GLY A 80 -46.80 -18.66 4.53
N GLY A 81 -46.07 -17.76 5.21
CA GLY A 81 -44.67 -17.43 4.91
C GLY A 81 -44.45 -16.28 3.93
N GLN A 82 -45.53 -15.67 3.43
CA GLN A 82 -45.47 -14.49 2.57
C GLN A 82 -45.49 -13.19 3.38
N GLN A 83 -45.06 -12.07 2.79
CA GLN A 83 -45.14 -10.77 3.46
C GLN A 83 -46.57 -10.38 3.86
N GLY A 84 -47.57 -10.73 3.03
CA GLY A 84 -48.99 -10.49 3.32
C GLY A 84 -49.63 -11.52 4.27
N SER A 85 -49.02 -12.69 4.41
CA SER A 85 -49.50 -13.81 5.23
C SER A 85 -48.32 -14.50 5.91
N PRO A 86 -47.66 -13.84 6.87
CA PRO A 86 -46.45 -14.36 7.52
C PRO A 86 -46.77 -15.52 8.47
N PHE A 87 -45.79 -16.38 8.74
CA PHE A 87 -45.91 -17.40 9.79
C PHE A 87 -45.93 -16.77 11.18
N ARG A 88 -46.59 -17.42 12.15
CA ARG A 88 -46.72 -16.89 13.50
C ARG A 88 -45.43 -17.06 14.33
N SER A 89 -44.72 -18.16 14.13
CA SER A 89 -43.48 -18.47 14.83
C SER A 89 -42.25 -18.45 13.91
N VAL A 90 -41.08 -18.18 14.50
CA VAL A 90 -39.79 -18.28 13.81
C VAL A 90 -39.49 -19.75 13.51
N GLU A 91 -39.78 -20.65 14.45
CA GLU A 91 -39.63 -22.09 14.27
C GLU A 91 -40.38 -22.60 13.04
N ARG A 92 -41.63 -22.19 12.85
CA ARG A 92 -42.44 -22.63 11.71
C ARG A 92 -41.85 -22.17 10.39
N GLY A 93 -41.34 -20.93 10.33
CA GLY A 93 -40.67 -20.42 9.13
C GLY A 93 -39.37 -21.17 8.83
N ILE A 94 -38.57 -21.52 9.84
CA ILE A 94 -37.37 -22.35 9.63
C ILE A 94 -37.77 -23.74 9.16
N ARG A 95 -38.82 -24.34 9.73
CA ARG A 95 -39.34 -25.64 9.29
C ARG A 95 -39.78 -25.60 7.84
N GLU A 96 -40.44 -24.53 7.41
CA GLU A 96 -40.79 -24.34 5.99
C GLU A 96 -39.55 -24.19 5.10
N ALA A 97 -38.49 -23.52 5.57
CA ALA A 97 -37.21 -23.46 4.86
C ALA A 97 -36.54 -24.84 4.69
N ILE A 98 -36.81 -25.77 5.62
CA ILE A 98 -36.34 -27.16 5.60
C ILE A 98 -37.22 -28.02 4.68
N ASP A 99 -38.54 -28.03 4.92
CA ASP A 99 -39.52 -28.98 4.37
C ASP A 99 -40.18 -28.48 3.06
N GLY A 100 -40.43 -27.17 2.95
CA GLY A 100 -41.29 -26.53 1.96
C GLY A 100 -40.68 -26.32 0.57
N SER A 101 -39.41 -26.71 0.38
CA SER A 101 -38.74 -26.60 -0.92
C SER A 101 -38.64 -27.97 -1.58
N GLY A 102 -39.63 -28.33 -2.40
CA GLY A 102 -39.51 -29.45 -3.34
C GLY A 102 -38.39 -29.30 -4.39
N ARG A 103 -37.44 -28.37 -4.22
CA ARG A 103 -36.29 -28.07 -5.09
C ARG A 103 -35.04 -27.58 -4.32
N THR A 104 -33.90 -27.79 -4.96
CA THR A 104 -32.46 -27.77 -4.58
C THR A 104 -31.84 -26.47 -4.01
N TYR A 105 -32.57 -25.61 -3.29
CA TYR A 105 -31.96 -24.38 -2.76
C TYR A 105 -31.08 -24.65 -1.54
N GLN A 106 -29.81 -24.30 -1.65
CA GLN A 106 -28.82 -24.44 -0.58
C GLN A 106 -28.87 -23.28 0.43
N SER A 107 -29.44 -22.12 0.09
CA SER A 107 -29.52 -20.95 0.98
C SER A 107 -30.92 -20.32 1.00
N VAL A 108 -31.47 -20.05 2.19
CA VAL A 108 -32.83 -19.49 2.39
C VAL A 108 -32.80 -18.39 3.45
N GLY A 109 -33.47 -17.26 3.18
CA GLY A 109 -33.63 -16.15 4.12
C GLY A 109 -34.98 -16.18 4.84
N LEU A 110 -34.99 -15.85 6.12
CA LEU A 110 -36.17 -15.61 6.95
C LEU A 110 -36.16 -14.17 7.44
N THR A 111 -37.27 -13.45 7.25
CA THR A 111 -37.46 -12.07 7.69
C THR A 111 -38.52 -12.00 8.77
N VAL A 112 -38.12 -11.58 9.96
CA VAL A 112 -38.94 -11.62 11.16
C VAL A 112 -39.37 -10.20 11.54
N ARG A 113 -40.68 -9.94 11.62
CA ARG A 113 -41.20 -8.62 12.05
C ARG A 113 -40.97 -8.40 13.56
N GLY A 114 -40.96 -7.15 14.01
CA GLY A 114 -40.90 -6.85 15.44
C GLY A 114 -42.05 -7.47 16.25
N GLY A 115 -41.74 -7.90 17.46
CA GLY A 115 -42.65 -8.35 18.51
C GLY A 115 -42.16 -9.59 19.25
N ASN A 116 -43.04 -10.18 20.07
CA ASN A 116 -42.75 -11.33 20.92
C ASN A 116 -43.12 -12.65 20.23
N TYR A 117 -42.13 -13.51 20.01
CA TYR A 117 -42.29 -14.84 19.44
C TYR A 117 -42.18 -15.87 20.56
N LEU A 118 -43.33 -16.45 20.91
CA LEU A 118 -43.46 -17.49 21.91
C LEU A 118 -43.31 -18.83 21.20
N GLU A 119 -42.10 -19.35 21.21
CA GLU A 119 -41.78 -20.57 20.48
C GLU A 119 -42.24 -21.80 21.25
N ARG A 120 -42.88 -22.72 20.52
CA ARG A 120 -43.59 -23.88 21.09
C ARG A 120 -42.97 -25.22 20.72
N ARG A 121 -41.94 -25.23 19.87
CA ARG A 121 -41.33 -26.47 19.35
C ARG A 121 -39.83 -26.30 19.18
N ALA A 122 -39.11 -27.38 19.48
CA ALA A 122 -37.68 -27.45 19.29
C ALA A 122 -37.46 -27.69 17.81
N LEU A 123 -36.44 -27.06 17.25
CA LEU A 123 -36.05 -27.30 15.87
C LEU A 123 -34.56 -27.57 15.80
N ILE A 124 -34.19 -28.70 15.21
CA ILE A 124 -32.81 -29.07 14.93
C ILE A 124 -32.65 -29.21 13.42
N LEU A 125 -31.79 -28.38 12.82
CA LEU A 125 -31.44 -28.47 11.42
C LEU A 125 -30.50 -29.66 11.21
N ASN A 126 -30.95 -30.65 10.43
CA ASN A 126 -30.25 -31.90 10.16
C ASN A 126 -29.88 -32.06 8.67
N ASN A 127 -29.73 -30.97 7.92
CA ASN A 127 -29.48 -31.02 6.47
C ASN A 127 -28.18 -30.28 6.11
N ALA A 128 -27.13 -31.06 5.79
CA ALA A 128 -25.79 -30.56 5.48
C ALA A 128 -25.73 -29.55 4.32
N THR A 129 -26.71 -29.59 3.40
CA THR A 129 -26.73 -28.71 2.22
C THR A 129 -27.46 -27.39 2.46
N LYS A 130 -28.17 -27.26 3.58
CA LYS A 130 -29.02 -26.09 3.87
C LYS A 130 -28.29 -25.06 4.70
N LYS A 131 -28.40 -23.81 4.26
CA LYS A 131 -27.96 -22.60 4.96
C LYS A 131 -29.18 -21.70 5.16
N ILE A 132 -29.52 -21.42 6.42
CA ILE A 132 -30.73 -20.65 6.76
C ILE A 132 -30.30 -19.41 7.52
N THR A 133 -30.64 -18.23 7.00
CA THR A 133 -30.40 -16.96 7.68
C THR A 133 -31.72 -16.38 8.17
N VAL A 134 -31.89 -16.29 9.48
CA VAL A 134 -33.04 -15.69 10.15
C VAL A 134 -32.64 -14.29 10.59
N LYS A 135 -33.36 -13.27 10.14
CA LYS A 135 -33.05 -11.85 10.40
C LYS A 135 -34.27 -11.11 10.91
N ALA A 136 -34.11 -10.40 12.02
CA ALA A 136 -35.12 -9.47 12.51
C ALA A 136 -35.12 -8.16 11.70
N LEU A 137 -36.30 -7.63 11.41
CA LEU A 137 -36.48 -6.29 10.83
C LEU A 137 -36.34 -5.17 11.87
N SER A 138 -36.57 -5.50 13.15
CA SER A 138 -36.56 -4.54 14.25
C SER A 138 -35.64 -5.05 15.38
N PRO A 139 -34.32 -4.80 15.29
CA PRO A 139 -33.29 -5.39 16.16
C PRO A 139 -33.52 -5.26 17.66
N HIS A 140 -34.18 -4.17 18.09
CA HIS A 140 -34.39 -3.85 19.51
C HIS A 140 -35.79 -4.19 20.02
N ASN A 141 -36.63 -4.82 19.20
CA ASN A 141 -38.02 -5.13 19.56
C ASN A 141 -38.48 -6.49 19.01
N THR A 142 -37.54 -7.41 18.77
CA THR A 142 -37.84 -8.76 18.26
C THR A 142 -37.35 -9.78 19.27
N TYR A 143 -38.29 -10.30 20.07
CA TYR A 143 -37.99 -11.18 21.19
C TYR A 143 -38.34 -12.62 20.84
N ILE A 144 -37.41 -13.53 21.09
CA ILE A 144 -37.64 -14.97 21.01
C ILE A 144 -37.68 -15.50 22.44
N VAL A 145 -38.81 -16.08 22.84
CA VAL A 145 -39.05 -16.58 24.20
C VAL A 145 -39.39 -18.06 24.14
N ASN A 146 -38.74 -18.86 24.99
CA ASN A 146 -39.15 -20.23 25.28
C ASN A 146 -40.28 -20.19 26.32
N GLU A 147 -41.54 -20.36 25.93
CA GLU A 147 -42.69 -20.27 26.86
C GLU A 147 -43.12 -21.65 27.40
N PRO A 148 -43.37 -21.81 28.71
CA PRO A 148 -43.92 -23.05 29.27
C PRO A 148 -45.45 -23.15 29.01
N GLN A 149 -45.90 -24.17 28.27
CA GLN A 149 -47.33 -24.51 28.14
C GLN A 149 -47.63 -25.90 28.74
N SER A 150 -48.84 -26.06 29.29
CA SER A 150 -49.25 -27.19 30.13
C SER A 150 -49.66 -28.47 29.39
N THR A 151 -49.59 -28.52 28.06
CA THR A 151 -50.00 -29.70 27.28
C THR A 151 -49.09 -29.92 26.04
N ASP A 152 -48.23 -30.93 26.13
CA ASP A 152 -47.49 -31.66 25.07
C ASP A 152 -46.52 -30.95 24.10
N GLN A 153 -46.15 -29.67 24.23
CA GLN A 153 -45.15 -29.05 23.34
C GLN A 153 -44.22 -28.07 24.09
N LEU A 154 -42.90 -28.35 24.00
CA LEU A 154 -41.74 -27.67 24.60
C LEU A 154 -41.79 -27.36 26.11
N THR A 155 -40.77 -27.80 26.84
CA THR A 155 -40.53 -27.28 28.18
C THR A 155 -39.54 -26.10 28.13
N VAL A 156 -39.59 -25.22 29.14
CA VAL A 156 -38.56 -24.19 29.40
C VAL A 156 -37.13 -24.74 29.51
N ASP A 157 -37.02 -26.06 29.60
CA ASP A 157 -35.81 -26.85 29.72
C ASP A 157 -35.36 -27.48 28.40
N ASP A 158 -36.07 -27.29 27.28
CA ASP A 158 -35.65 -27.85 26.00
C ASP A 158 -34.80 -26.88 25.16
N THR A 159 -33.98 -27.47 24.29
CA THR A 159 -33.27 -26.71 23.25
C THR A 159 -34.26 -26.13 22.27
N LEU A 160 -34.13 -24.82 22.06
CA LEU A 160 -35.04 -24.11 21.18
C LEU A 160 -34.63 -24.28 19.72
N PHE A 161 -33.36 -23.98 19.42
CA PHE A 161 -32.80 -24.16 18.08
C PHE A 161 -31.49 -24.93 18.12
N GLY A 162 -31.32 -25.86 17.20
CA GLY A 162 -30.12 -26.65 17.06
C GLY A 162 -29.66 -26.81 15.62
N VAL A 163 -28.36 -27.08 15.43
CA VAL A 163 -27.79 -27.44 14.13
C VAL A 163 -26.92 -28.68 14.28
N ASN A 164 -27.32 -29.77 13.64
CA ASN A 164 -26.57 -31.02 13.58
C ASN A 164 -25.88 -31.17 12.21
N ALA A 165 -26.48 -30.64 11.14
CA ALA A 165 -25.84 -30.53 9.83
C ALA A 165 -26.41 -29.34 9.07
N GLY A 166 -25.57 -28.60 8.34
CA GLY A 166 -25.94 -27.38 7.63
C GLY A 166 -25.46 -26.11 8.34
N GLU A 167 -26.05 -24.97 8.02
CA GLU A 167 -25.72 -23.67 8.63
C GLU A 167 -27.01 -22.96 9.08
N LEU A 168 -27.05 -22.49 10.32
CA LEU A 168 -28.15 -21.69 10.85
C LEU A 168 -27.60 -20.38 11.41
N ARG A 169 -28.07 -19.25 10.88
CA ARG A 169 -27.64 -17.91 11.28
C ARG A 169 -28.81 -17.11 11.85
N PHE A 170 -28.64 -16.56 13.04
CA PHE A 170 -29.55 -15.59 13.64
C PHE A 170 -28.93 -14.19 13.62
N VAL A 171 -29.70 -13.19 13.20
CA VAL A 171 -29.25 -11.80 13.11
C VAL A 171 -30.26 -10.87 13.80
N SER A 172 -29.80 -10.11 14.78
CA SER A 172 -30.55 -9.03 15.43
C SER A 172 -31.75 -9.46 16.29
N PHE A 173 -31.59 -10.50 17.11
CA PHE A 173 -32.64 -11.00 18.02
C PHE A 173 -32.30 -10.78 19.49
N ILE A 174 -33.34 -10.59 20.30
CA ILE A 174 -33.23 -10.68 21.76
C ILE A 174 -33.79 -12.04 22.20
N PHE A 175 -32.91 -12.93 22.62
CA PHE A 175 -33.26 -14.23 23.18
C PHE A 175 -33.56 -14.08 24.67
N ARG A 176 -34.81 -14.34 25.05
CA ARG A 176 -35.27 -14.29 26.44
C ARG A 176 -35.52 -15.69 26.96
N ARG A 177 -34.88 -16.00 28.08
CA ARG A 177 -35.02 -17.31 28.71
C ARG A 177 -35.56 -17.18 30.12
N HIS A 178 -36.58 -17.97 30.42
CA HIS A 178 -37.08 -18.11 31.79
C HIS A 178 -36.08 -18.88 32.65
N VAL A 179 -35.83 -18.39 33.85
CA VAL A 179 -35.01 -19.12 34.84
C VAL A 179 -35.86 -20.24 35.46
N THR A 180 -35.37 -21.48 35.41
CA THR A 180 -36.09 -22.69 35.87
C THR A 180 -35.43 -23.29 37.10
N LYS A 181 -36.11 -24.21 37.81
CA LYS A 181 -35.56 -24.91 39.00
C LYS A 181 -35.06 -26.33 38.68
N THR A 182 -35.06 -26.70 37.42
CA THR A 182 -34.94 -28.08 36.94
C THR A 182 -33.52 -28.36 36.50
N ALA A 183 -32.89 -29.37 37.12
CA ALA A 183 -31.50 -29.73 36.86
C ALA A 183 -31.24 -30.35 35.48
N ASN A 184 -32.29 -30.66 34.70
CA ASN A 184 -32.21 -31.33 33.40
C ASN A 184 -32.41 -30.37 32.21
N ALA A 185 -32.20 -29.07 32.40
CA ALA A 185 -32.32 -28.11 31.33
C ALA A 185 -31.31 -28.37 30.20
N LYS A 186 -31.72 -28.13 28.96
CA LYS A 186 -30.91 -28.18 27.74
C LYS A 186 -30.53 -26.77 27.30
N PRO A 187 -29.47 -26.60 26.49
CA PRO A 187 -29.04 -25.28 26.05
C PRO A 187 -30.05 -24.62 25.12
N LEU A 188 -30.17 -23.29 25.15
CA LEU A 188 -31.14 -22.57 24.30
C LEU A 188 -30.80 -22.76 22.80
N LEU A 189 -29.52 -22.62 22.46
CA LEU A 189 -28.97 -22.87 21.15
C LEU A 189 -27.92 -23.99 21.20
N LEU A 190 -27.97 -24.92 20.23
CA LEU A 190 -27.11 -26.11 20.22
C LEU A 190 -26.43 -26.32 18.85
N ALA A 191 -25.12 -26.58 18.84
CA ALA A 191 -24.40 -26.97 17.63
C ALA A 191 -23.75 -28.35 17.82
N THR A 192 -24.29 -29.38 17.16
CA THR A 192 -23.84 -30.79 17.29
C THR A 192 -23.08 -31.34 16.09
N GLY A 193 -23.01 -30.60 14.99
CA GLY A 193 -22.25 -31.01 13.79
C GLY A 193 -22.31 -30.02 12.64
N GLY A 194 -23.32 -29.13 12.61
CA GLY A 194 -23.40 -28.03 11.66
C GLY A 194 -22.77 -26.74 12.18
N LYS A 195 -22.92 -25.65 11.42
CA LYS A 195 -22.42 -24.32 11.78
C LYS A 195 -23.55 -23.44 12.32
N LEU A 196 -23.39 -22.95 13.55
CA LEU A 196 -24.27 -21.97 14.18
C LEU A 196 -23.62 -20.58 14.10
N ILE A 197 -24.37 -19.57 13.67
CA ILE A 197 -23.91 -18.17 13.63
C ILE A 197 -24.91 -17.31 14.41
N VAL A 198 -24.45 -16.55 15.39
CA VAL A 198 -25.24 -15.63 16.20
C VAL A 198 -24.64 -14.24 16.07
N ASP A 199 -25.38 -13.31 15.50
CA ASP A 199 -24.86 -12.01 15.07
C ASP A 199 -25.78 -10.86 15.51
N LEU A 200 -25.21 -9.85 16.16
CA LEU A 200 -25.95 -8.68 16.69
C LEU A 200 -27.12 -9.07 17.60
N CYS A 201 -26.98 -10.16 18.36
CA CYS A 201 -28.03 -10.67 19.24
C CYS A 201 -27.82 -10.24 20.70
N GLU A 202 -28.86 -10.42 21.51
CA GLU A 202 -28.81 -10.22 22.97
C GLU A 202 -29.41 -11.43 23.70
N PHE A 203 -28.85 -11.78 24.86
CA PHE A 203 -29.37 -12.82 25.75
C PHE A 203 -29.80 -12.20 27.08
N GLU A 204 -31.08 -12.35 27.41
CA GLU A 204 -31.71 -11.79 28.62
C GLU A 204 -32.36 -12.89 29.47
N ALA A 205 -32.30 -12.72 30.79
CA ALA A 205 -33.00 -13.56 31.75
C ALA A 205 -34.37 -12.96 32.12
N LEU A 206 -35.42 -13.79 32.08
CA LEU A 206 -36.75 -13.46 32.58
C LEU A 206 -37.04 -14.21 33.88
N ASP A 207 -37.56 -13.49 34.87
CA ASP A 207 -38.14 -14.14 36.04
C ASP A 207 -39.39 -14.92 35.63
N SER A 208 -39.37 -16.24 35.82
CA SER A 208 -40.47 -17.16 35.53
C SER A 208 -41.77 -16.90 36.32
N ALA A 209 -41.74 -16.13 37.40
CA ALA A 209 -42.91 -15.81 38.22
C ALA A 209 -43.53 -14.45 37.87
N THR A 210 -42.72 -13.47 37.47
CA THR A 210 -43.17 -12.09 37.23
C THR A 210 -43.18 -11.71 35.75
N GLY A 211 -42.44 -12.42 34.89
CA GLY A 211 -42.28 -12.09 33.48
C GLY A 211 -41.48 -10.80 33.24
N VAL A 212 -40.81 -10.28 34.27
CA VAL A 212 -39.98 -9.06 34.22
C VAL A 212 -38.51 -9.44 34.05
N ASN A 213 -37.72 -8.53 33.44
CA ASN A 213 -36.26 -8.67 33.35
C ASN A 213 -35.66 -8.89 34.74
N TRP A 214 -34.98 -10.01 34.91
CA TRP A 214 -34.31 -10.36 36.15
C TRP A 214 -32.87 -9.86 36.11
N ASN A 215 -32.46 -9.07 37.10
CA ASN A 215 -31.09 -8.55 37.20
C ASN A 215 -30.38 -9.12 38.45
N PRO A 216 -29.59 -10.19 38.30
CA PRO A 216 -28.85 -10.81 39.41
C PRO A 216 -27.70 -9.96 39.98
N ASN A 217 -27.43 -8.75 39.46
CA ASN A 217 -26.38 -7.88 39.98
C ASN A 217 -26.74 -7.14 41.27
N LEU A 218 -28.01 -7.08 41.67
CA LEU A 218 -28.43 -6.37 42.88
C LEU A 218 -28.10 -7.11 44.20
N ASP A 219 -27.89 -8.43 44.18
CA ASP A 219 -27.86 -9.24 45.41
C ASP A 219 -26.51 -9.89 45.75
N ILE A 220 -25.51 -9.84 44.88
CA ILE A 220 -24.24 -10.57 45.09
C ILE A 220 -23.07 -9.73 44.61
N ALA A 221 -22.37 -9.08 45.54
CA ALA A 221 -21.24 -8.19 45.26
C ALA A 221 -19.88 -8.85 45.50
N THR A 222 -19.81 -9.90 46.33
CA THR A 222 -18.55 -10.57 46.67
C THR A 222 -18.64 -12.08 46.55
N LEU A 223 -17.48 -12.73 46.46
CA LEU A 223 -17.37 -14.18 46.42
C LEU A 223 -17.91 -14.86 47.70
N THR A 224 -17.81 -14.16 48.84
CA THR A 224 -18.36 -14.55 50.15
C THR A 224 -19.89 -14.57 50.16
N ASP A 225 -20.55 -13.62 49.48
CA ASP A 225 -22.03 -13.56 49.39
C ASP A 225 -22.61 -14.70 48.54
N PHE A 226 -21.76 -15.38 47.76
CA PHE A 226 -22.16 -16.38 46.78
C PHE A 226 -22.02 -17.83 47.26
N ILE A 227 -21.21 -18.07 48.30
CA ILE A 227 -20.94 -19.41 48.86
C ILE A 227 -22.14 -19.95 49.65
N ASP A 228 -22.97 -19.07 50.22
CA ASP A 228 -24.18 -19.43 50.97
C ASP A 228 -25.42 -18.73 50.35
N PRO A 229 -25.82 -19.11 49.13
CA PRO A 229 -26.84 -18.34 48.43
C PRO A 229 -28.19 -18.49 49.08
N ASP A 230 -28.96 -17.41 49.04
CA ASP A 230 -30.37 -17.43 49.40
C ASP A 230 -31.09 -18.55 48.61
N PRO A 231 -31.73 -19.54 49.28
CA PRO A 231 -32.49 -20.59 48.62
C PRO A 231 -33.66 -20.08 47.75
N SER A 232 -33.98 -18.79 47.83
CA SER A 232 -34.93 -18.11 46.93
C SER A 232 -34.35 -17.79 45.54
N GLN A 233 -33.02 -17.76 45.38
CA GLN A 233 -32.36 -17.48 44.10
C GLN A 233 -32.65 -18.56 43.07
N ARG A 234 -32.80 -18.14 41.80
CA ARG A 234 -33.07 -19.03 40.67
C ARG A 234 -31.83 -19.10 39.78
N TYR A 235 -31.58 -20.25 39.19
CA TYR A 235 -30.37 -20.49 38.40
C TYR A 235 -30.71 -21.04 37.03
N PHE A 236 -29.90 -20.70 36.02
CA PHE A 236 -29.86 -21.49 34.80
C PHE A 236 -29.07 -22.78 35.06
N HIS A 237 -29.69 -23.91 34.80
CA HIS A 237 -29.06 -25.23 34.88
C HIS A 237 -28.46 -25.69 33.53
N SER A 238 -28.49 -24.85 32.50
CA SER A 238 -27.89 -25.11 31.19
C SER A 238 -27.41 -23.81 30.52
N ALA A 239 -26.41 -23.93 29.65
CA ALA A 239 -25.83 -22.81 28.93
C ALA A 239 -26.86 -22.10 28.01
N HIS A 240 -26.59 -20.86 27.62
CA HIS A 240 -27.33 -20.25 26.52
C HIS A 240 -26.97 -20.90 25.19
N ILE A 241 -25.66 -21.13 24.97
CA ILE A 241 -25.16 -21.75 23.75
C ILE A 241 -24.25 -22.91 24.12
N GLN A 242 -24.48 -24.06 23.49
CA GLN A 242 -23.62 -25.23 23.66
C GLN A 242 -23.14 -25.76 22.32
N ILE A 243 -21.87 -26.15 22.26
CA ILE A 243 -21.19 -26.65 21.06
C ILE A 243 -20.62 -28.03 21.39
N GLN A 244 -21.01 -29.04 20.61
CA GLN A 244 -20.72 -30.46 20.77
C GLN A 244 -20.65 -31.15 19.40
N GLY A 245 -19.67 -30.82 18.56
CA GLY A 245 -19.46 -31.45 17.24
C GLY A 245 -19.41 -30.46 16.08
N GLY A 246 -20.09 -29.33 16.21
CA GLY A 246 -20.24 -28.33 15.15
C GLY A 246 -19.26 -27.16 15.23
N GLY A 247 -19.48 -26.16 14.38
CA GLY A 247 -18.78 -24.87 14.41
C GLY A 247 -19.68 -23.76 14.92
N CYS A 248 -19.11 -22.76 15.61
CA CYS A 248 -19.88 -21.62 16.10
C CYS A 248 -19.18 -20.28 15.83
N GLU A 249 -19.94 -19.30 15.38
CA GLU A 249 -19.52 -17.89 15.29
C GLU A 249 -20.49 -17.03 16.07
N ILE A 250 -19.98 -16.24 17.01
CA ILE A 250 -20.75 -15.32 17.84
C ILE A 250 -20.15 -13.94 17.67
N ILE A 251 -20.93 -13.01 17.12
CA ILE A 251 -20.46 -11.72 16.64
C ILE A 251 -21.34 -10.62 17.22
N SER A 252 -20.71 -9.57 17.77
CA SER A 252 -21.40 -8.36 18.25
C SER A 252 -22.59 -8.64 19.16
N THR A 253 -22.49 -9.70 19.98
CA THR A 253 -23.59 -10.22 20.79
C THR A 253 -23.40 -9.84 22.25
N LYS A 254 -24.50 -9.49 22.93
CA LYS A 254 -24.50 -9.08 24.35
C LYS A 254 -25.13 -10.13 25.24
N PHE A 255 -24.44 -10.49 26.31
CA PHE A 255 -24.93 -11.36 27.36
C PHE A 255 -25.20 -10.51 28.61
N HIS A 256 -26.48 -10.32 28.91
CA HIS A 256 -26.93 -9.58 30.09
C HIS A 256 -26.75 -10.42 31.36
N PRO A 257 -26.67 -9.78 32.54
CA PRO A 257 -26.39 -10.47 33.80
C PRO A 257 -27.25 -11.71 34.01
N SER A 258 -26.59 -12.84 34.24
CA SER A 258 -27.22 -14.17 34.34
C SER A 258 -26.52 -14.99 35.40
N LEU A 259 -27.28 -15.86 36.07
CA LEU A 259 -26.82 -16.70 37.17
C LEU A 259 -26.97 -18.17 36.81
N PHE A 260 -25.87 -18.91 36.87
CA PHE A 260 -25.77 -20.30 36.45
C PHE A 260 -25.44 -21.24 37.62
N ASN A 261 -25.86 -22.50 37.49
CA ASN A 261 -25.55 -23.58 38.43
C ASN A 261 -24.96 -24.77 37.67
N GLY A 262 -23.71 -24.63 37.24
CA GLY A 262 -22.92 -25.68 36.58
C GLY A 262 -23.03 -25.74 35.07
N PRO A 263 -23.38 -24.62 34.42
CA PRO A 263 -22.76 -24.31 33.13
C PRO A 263 -22.47 -22.82 32.90
N SER A 264 -21.36 -22.48 32.24
CA SER A 264 -21.12 -21.11 31.73
C SER A 264 -22.16 -20.66 30.71
N ALA A 265 -22.24 -19.35 30.44
CA ALA A 265 -23.14 -18.80 29.42
C ALA A 265 -22.95 -19.46 28.04
N ILE A 266 -21.71 -19.75 27.67
CA ILE A 266 -21.36 -20.56 26.49
C ILE A 266 -20.45 -21.71 26.92
N ILE A 267 -20.77 -22.90 26.43
CA ILE A 267 -19.96 -24.10 26.62
C ILE A 267 -19.56 -24.67 25.27
N ALA A 268 -18.26 -24.87 25.07
CA ALA A 268 -17.70 -25.63 23.95
C ALA A 268 -17.04 -26.89 24.50
N THR A 269 -17.61 -28.05 24.19
CA THR A 269 -17.19 -29.33 24.75
C THR A 269 -17.06 -30.39 23.68
N ASP A 270 -16.30 -31.44 24.01
CA ASP A 270 -16.05 -32.59 23.13
C ASP A 270 -15.22 -32.24 21.90
N PHE A 271 -15.61 -32.74 20.74
CA PHE A 271 -15.00 -32.41 19.46
C PHE A 271 -15.83 -31.29 18.85
N PHE A 272 -15.24 -30.21 18.36
CA PHE A 272 -15.95 -29.14 17.63
C PHE A 272 -15.06 -28.64 16.50
N THR A 273 -15.61 -28.03 15.46
CA THR A 273 -14.81 -27.71 14.25
C THR A 273 -14.16 -26.33 14.29
N SER A 274 -14.76 -25.38 15.00
CA SER A 274 -14.25 -24.01 15.17
C SER A 274 -15.08 -23.24 16.19
N LEU A 275 -14.46 -22.31 16.92
CA LEU A 275 -15.15 -21.33 17.76
C LEU A 275 -14.60 -19.93 17.52
N TYR A 276 -15.45 -19.02 17.06
CA TYR A 276 -15.12 -17.60 16.90
C TYR A 276 -16.06 -16.75 17.75
N VAL A 277 -15.52 -16.01 18.71
CA VAL A 277 -16.28 -15.06 19.53
C VAL A 277 -15.68 -13.68 19.31
N ARG A 278 -16.42 -12.76 18.66
CA ARG A 278 -15.91 -11.46 18.23
C ARG A 278 -16.78 -10.31 18.69
N SER A 279 -16.18 -9.25 19.21
CA SER A 279 -16.88 -8.02 19.59
C SER A 279 -18.06 -8.25 20.55
N CYS A 280 -17.99 -9.29 21.38
CA CYS A 280 -19.06 -9.66 22.30
C CYS A 280 -18.87 -9.01 23.66
N THR A 281 -19.97 -8.80 24.40
CA THR A 281 -19.93 -8.28 25.76
C THR A 281 -20.59 -9.27 26.71
N PHE A 282 -19.83 -9.71 27.71
CA PHE A 282 -20.28 -10.54 28.82
C PHE A 282 -20.24 -9.69 30.08
N ARG A 283 -21.42 -9.30 30.58
CA ARG A 283 -21.51 -8.46 31.78
C ARG A 283 -22.27 -9.15 32.89
N GLY A 284 -21.68 -9.23 34.08
CA GLY A 284 -22.35 -9.77 35.25
C GLY A 284 -22.75 -11.25 35.13
N GLN A 285 -21.98 -12.05 34.37
CA GLN A 285 -22.21 -13.49 34.30
C GLN A 285 -21.71 -14.13 35.60
N LYS A 286 -22.54 -14.97 36.24
CA LYS A 286 -22.18 -15.59 37.52
C LYS A 286 -22.39 -17.10 37.47
N ASP A 287 -21.42 -17.90 37.88
CA ASP A 287 -21.58 -19.36 37.96
C ASP A 287 -21.16 -19.95 39.31
N LYS A 288 -22.00 -20.86 39.82
CA LYS A 288 -21.93 -21.43 41.17
C LYS A 288 -21.35 -22.83 41.24
N LYS A 289 -20.76 -23.37 40.17
CA LYS A 289 -20.25 -24.74 40.24
C LYS A 289 -19.10 -25.05 39.31
N ASP A 290 -19.15 -24.58 38.07
CA ASP A 290 -18.15 -24.85 37.06
C ASP A 290 -16.98 -23.88 37.16
N LYS A 291 -16.08 -23.98 36.19
CA LYS A 291 -14.79 -23.30 36.19
C LYS A 291 -14.81 -21.93 35.49
N ALA A 292 -15.95 -21.48 34.95
CA ALA A 292 -16.11 -20.18 34.31
C ALA A 292 -17.56 -19.72 34.30
N ALA A 293 -17.78 -18.40 34.32
CA ALA A 293 -19.12 -17.84 34.18
C ALA A 293 -19.52 -17.52 32.73
N ALA A 294 -18.58 -17.02 31.91
CA ALA A 294 -18.89 -16.60 30.54
C ALA A 294 -18.61 -17.71 29.51
N LEU A 295 -17.37 -18.23 29.47
CA LEU A 295 -16.94 -19.21 28.48
C LEU A 295 -16.21 -20.39 29.15
N ASP A 296 -16.72 -21.62 28.98
CA ASP A 296 -16.00 -22.86 29.32
C ASP A 296 -15.69 -23.64 28.04
N ILE A 297 -14.41 -23.74 27.70
CA ILE A 297 -13.90 -24.29 26.44
C ILE A 297 -13.04 -25.51 26.74
N LYS A 298 -13.51 -26.68 26.32
CA LYS A 298 -12.81 -27.96 26.48
C LYS A 298 -12.42 -28.50 25.11
N VAL A 299 -11.16 -28.30 24.76
CA VAL A 299 -10.57 -28.69 23.47
C VAL A 299 -9.96 -30.09 23.59
N LYS A 300 -10.46 -31.03 22.77
CA LYS A 300 -9.94 -32.42 22.68
C LYS A 300 -9.10 -32.69 21.44
N GLU A 301 -9.21 -31.85 20.41
CA GLU A 301 -8.51 -31.97 19.12
C GLU A 301 -8.00 -30.60 18.65
N ALA A 302 -7.15 -30.65 17.63
CA ALA A 302 -6.63 -29.51 16.88
C ALA A 302 -7.74 -28.65 16.26
N VAL A 303 -8.21 -27.61 16.97
CA VAL A 303 -9.36 -26.78 16.56
C VAL A 303 -9.05 -25.29 16.70
N PRO A 304 -9.36 -24.45 15.69
CA PRO A 304 -9.18 -23.01 15.80
C PRO A 304 -10.20 -22.39 16.77
N VAL A 305 -9.68 -21.69 17.79
CA VAL A 305 -10.47 -20.89 18.72
C VAL A 305 -9.94 -19.47 18.72
N LEU A 306 -10.79 -18.49 18.36
CA LEU A 306 -10.43 -17.08 18.40
C LEU A 306 -11.46 -16.31 19.20
N ILE A 307 -10.99 -15.63 20.24
CA ILE A 307 -11.76 -14.71 21.06
C ILE A 307 -11.15 -13.33 20.84
N ASP A 308 -11.88 -12.47 20.15
CA ASP A 308 -11.34 -11.22 19.62
C ASP A 308 -12.21 -10.02 20.00
N SER A 309 -11.59 -8.95 20.48
CA SER A 309 -12.27 -7.69 20.82
C SER A 309 -13.46 -7.85 21.77
N CYS A 310 -13.41 -8.81 22.70
CA CYS A 310 -14.49 -9.10 23.64
C CYS A 310 -14.30 -8.40 24.98
N ILE A 311 -15.40 -8.03 25.63
CA ILE A 311 -15.42 -7.40 26.96
C ILE A 311 -16.01 -8.38 27.97
N PHE A 312 -15.26 -8.68 29.02
CA PHE A 312 -15.67 -9.49 30.17
C PHE A 312 -15.64 -8.60 31.41
N ASP A 313 -16.81 -8.16 31.84
CA ASP A 313 -16.98 -7.20 32.94
C ASP A 313 -17.80 -7.82 34.07
N GLN A 314 -17.29 -7.77 35.29
CA GLN A 314 -17.97 -8.23 36.50
C GLN A 314 -18.42 -9.71 36.44
N CYS A 315 -17.66 -10.57 35.75
CA CYS A 315 -17.93 -12.00 35.75
C CYS A 315 -17.44 -12.64 37.05
N LEU A 316 -18.24 -13.55 37.62
CA LEU A 316 -17.94 -14.21 38.89
C LEU A 316 -18.11 -15.72 38.77
N SER A 317 -17.09 -16.48 39.11
CA SER A 317 -17.19 -17.94 39.22
C SER A 317 -16.67 -18.40 40.57
N ILE A 318 -17.31 -19.38 41.21
CA ILE A 318 -16.70 -19.99 42.39
C ILE A 318 -15.62 -21.00 42.02
N GLY A 319 -15.70 -21.66 40.86
CA GLY A 319 -14.66 -22.58 40.40
C GLY A 319 -13.76 -21.92 39.36
N GLY A 320 -12.49 -22.36 39.29
CA GLY A 320 -11.58 -21.97 38.20
C GLY A 320 -11.39 -20.46 38.07
N ALA A 321 -11.91 -19.90 36.97
CA ALA A 321 -11.74 -18.52 36.56
C ALA A 321 -13.04 -17.72 36.46
N GLY A 322 -12.97 -16.40 36.69
CA GLY A 322 -14.18 -15.58 36.77
C GLY A 322 -14.91 -15.44 35.43
N ALA A 323 -14.16 -15.23 34.34
CA ALA A 323 -14.74 -15.04 33.01
C ALA A 323 -14.61 -16.29 32.12
N VAL A 324 -13.38 -16.73 31.85
CA VAL A 324 -13.10 -17.72 30.80
C VAL A 324 -12.24 -18.85 31.34
N TYR A 325 -12.61 -20.08 31.01
CA TYR A 325 -11.82 -21.25 31.34
C TYR A 325 -11.57 -22.10 30.10
N VAL A 326 -10.31 -22.44 29.86
CA VAL A 326 -9.88 -23.23 28.70
C VAL A 326 -9.13 -24.47 29.19
N VAL A 327 -9.55 -25.64 28.72
CA VAL A 327 -8.83 -26.90 28.94
C VAL A 327 -8.43 -27.49 27.60
N HIS A 328 -7.16 -27.85 27.48
CA HIS A 328 -6.66 -28.57 26.32
C HIS A 328 -6.16 -29.96 26.75
N ASN A 329 -6.93 -31.01 26.42
CA ASN A 329 -6.63 -32.39 26.80
C ASN A 329 -6.21 -33.19 25.56
N PHE A 330 -4.95 -33.02 25.13
CA PHE A 330 -4.42 -33.73 23.97
C PHE A 330 -3.44 -34.83 24.40
N SER A 331 -3.68 -36.07 23.95
CA SER A 331 -2.87 -37.24 24.33
C SER A 331 -1.86 -37.68 23.26
N ALA A 332 -1.83 -37.03 22.08
CA ALA A 332 -1.00 -37.48 20.96
C ALA A 332 -0.40 -36.32 20.17
N PHE A 333 0.82 -35.89 20.52
CA PHE A 333 1.62 -34.90 19.77
C PHE A 333 1.65 -35.17 18.26
N SER A 334 0.78 -34.51 17.50
CA SER A 334 0.90 -34.40 16.04
C SER A 334 1.41 -33.00 15.73
N ASN A 335 2.48 -32.92 14.94
CA ASN A 335 3.25 -31.72 14.57
C ASN A 335 2.48 -30.67 13.73
N LEU A 336 1.17 -30.50 13.92
CA LEU A 336 0.34 -29.56 13.18
C LEU A 336 0.32 -28.21 13.90
N LEU A 337 1.04 -27.25 13.32
CA LEU A 337 1.15 -25.83 13.71
C LEU A 337 -0.17 -25.04 13.62
N ASP A 338 -1.34 -25.67 13.47
CA ASP A 338 -2.58 -24.98 13.08
C ASP A 338 -3.63 -24.83 14.20
N SER A 339 -3.33 -25.28 15.43
CA SER A 339 -4.33 -25.35 16.51
C SER A 339 -4.10 -24.32 17.60
N PHE A 340 -4.52 -23.07 17.38
CA PHE A 340 -4.33 -22.01 18.36
C PHE A 340 -5.63 -21.58 19.04
N VAL A 341 -5.58 -21.46 20.37
CA VAL A 341 -6.50 -20.61 21.13
C VAL A 341 -5.89 -19.22 21.21
N VAL A 342 -6.50 -18.25 20.53
CA VAL A 342 -6.01 -16.87 20.49
C VAL A 342 -7.01 -15.96 21.17
N PHE A 343 -6.51 -15.21 22.17
CA PHE A 343 -7.20 -14.06 22.74
C PHE A 343 -6.57 -12.80 22.14
N SER A 344 -7.37 -12.02 21.42
CA SER A 344 -6.92 -10.79 20.75
C SER A 344 -7.74 -9.62 21.24
N ALA A 345 -7.08 -8.53 21.65
CA ALA A 345 -7.69 -7.25 22.01
C ALA A 345 -8.89 -7.35 22.99
N CYS A 346 -8.87 -8.32 23.92
CA CYS A 346 -9.94 -8.52 24.88
C CYS A 346 -9.73 -7.71 26.17
N GLU A 347 -10.83 -7.30 26.80
CA GLU A 347 -10.83 -6.56 28.06
C GLU A 347 -11.45 -7.39 29.18
N PHE A 348 -10.70 -7.58 30.26
CA PHE A 348 -11.15 -8.30 31.45
C PHE A 348 -11.12 -7.35 32.65
N THR A 349 -12.30 -6.92 33.09
CA THR A 349 -12.44 -5.93 34.15
C THR A 349 -13.28 -6.44 35.31
N SER A 350 -12.77 -6.27 36.53
CA SER A 350 -13.50 -6.57 37.77
C SER A 350 -14.08 -7.99 37.84
N ASN A 351 -13.40 -8.95 37.23
CA ASN A 351 -13.79 -10.35 37.28
C ASN A 351 -13.23 -11.02 38.52
N VAL A 352 -13.97 -11.96 39.11
CA VAL A 352 -13.66 -12.55 40.41
C VAL A 352 -13.82 -14.08 40.36
N ALA A 353 -12.81 -14.81 40.81
CA ALA A 353 -12.98 -16.24 41.14
C ALA A 353 -12.03 -16.73 42.23
N TRP A 354 -12.07 -18.04 42.52
CA TRP A 354 -11.09 -18.68 43.38
C TRP A 354 -9.69 -18.72 42.73
N GLU A 355 -9.51 -19.34 41.57
CA GLU A 355 -8.16 -19.56 41.02
C GLU A 355 -7.68 -18.39 40.14
N SER A 356 -8.56 -17.84 39.30
CA SER A 356 -8.23 -16.68 38.46
C SER A 356 -9.35 -15.68 38.37
N GLY A 357 -9.10 -14.40 38.58
CA GLY A 357 -10.13 -13.38 38.35
C GLY A 357 -10.65 -13.41 36.90
N ALA A 358 -9.76 -13.47 35.90
CA ALA A 358 -10.16 -13.41 34.49
C ALA A 358 -10.16 -14.77 33.76
N ILE A 359 -8.98 -15.37 33.56
CA ILE A 359 -8.79 -16.53 32.68
C ILE A 359 -8.12 -17.68 33.43
N GLY A 360 -8.65 -18.89 33.28
CA GLY A 360 -8.06 -20.12 33.82
C GLY A 360 -7.73 -21.09 32.71
N VAL A 361 -6.60 -21.77 32.85
CA VAL A 361 -6.02 -22.62 31.80
C VAL A 361 -5.66 -23.97 32.40
N GLY A 362 -6.30 -25.03 31.92
CA GLY A 362 -6.04 -26.43 32.30
C GLY A 362 -5.47 -27.28 31.17
N GLY A 363 -4.80 -28.38 31.54
CA GLY A 363 -4.29 -29.38 30.58
C GLY A 363 -2.91 -29.05 29.97
N ASP A 364 -2.61 -29.65 28.81
CA ASP A 364 -1.37 -29.47 28.05
C ASP A 364 -1.60 -28.43 26.95
N THR A 365 -1.34 -27.15 27.25
CA THR A 365 -1.73 -26.00 26.41
C THR A 365 -0.56 -25.33 25.69
N GLN A 366 0.26 -26.10 24.97
CA GLN A 366 1.41 -25.57 24.19
C GLN A 366 1.04 -24.72 22.96
N MET A 367 -0.24 -24.35 22.76
CA MET A 367 -0.73 -23.64 21.58
C MET A 367 -1.77 -22.58 21.92
N MET A 368 -1.42 -21.66 22.81
CA MET A 368 -2.22 -20.47 23.11
C MET A 368 -1.43 -19.20 22.86
N ARG A 369 -2.15 -18.10 22.64
CA ARG A 369 -1.59 -16.75 22.49
C ARG A 369 -2.55 -15.69 23.01
N PHE A 370 -2.00 -14.70 23.71
CA PHE A 370 -2.69 -13.49 24.13
C PHE A 370 -2.04 -12.30 23.44
N GLU A 371 -2.84 -11.50 22.75
CA GLU A 371 -2.39 -10.33 22.00
C GLU A 371 -3.24 -9.14 22.43
N PHE A 372 -2.60 -8.04 22.84
CA PHE A 372 -3.29 -6.78 23.13
C PHE A 372 -4.42 -6.85 24.18
N CYS A 373 -4.44 -7.90 25.00
CA CYS A 373 -5.45 -8.03 26.06
C CYS A 373 -5.13 -7.11 27.25
N SER A 374 -6.16 -6.52 27.84
CA SER A 374 -6.06 -5.71 29.05
C SER A 374 -6.78 -6.34 30.22
N PHE A 375 -6.12 -6.38 31.36
CA PHE A 375 -6.67 -6.89 32.61
C PHE A 375 -6.70 -5.78 33.66
N SER A 376 -7.84 -5.58 34.32
CA SER A 376 -7.97 -4.50 35.31
C SER A 376 -8.87 -4.90 36.47
N ASN A 377 -8.37 -4.70 37.69
CA ASN A 377 -9.10 -4.96 38.94
C ASN A 377 -9.71 -6.36 39.04
N ASN A 378 -9.11 -7.37 38.39
CA ASN A 378 -9.55 -8.75 38.55
C ASN A 378 -9.02 -9.32 39.88
N THR A 379 -9.70 -10.32 40.43
CA THR A 379 -9.34 -10.90 41.74
C THR A 379 -9.46 -12.42 41.74
N GLY A 380 -8.32 -13.10 41.92
CA GLY A 380 -8.26 -14.49 42.36
C GLY A 380 -8.22 -14.55 43.89
N SER A 381 -9.05 -15.38 44.51
CA SER A 381 -9.29 -15.37 45.96
C SER A 381 -8.89 -16.66 46.69
N LYS A 382 -8.30 -17.65 46.00
CA LYS A 382 -7.89 -18.92 46.62
C LYS A 382 -6.69 -18.69 47.53
N SER A 383 -6.74 -19.27 48.72
CA SER A 383 -5.65 -19.15 49.70
C SER A 383 -4.39 -19.88 49.25
N GLY A 384 -3.21 -19.30 49.49
CA GLY A 384 -1.90 -19.90 49.14
C GLY A 384 -1.31 -19.34 47.85
N ASN A 385 -0.41 -20.08 47.20
CA ASN A 385 0.21 -19.68 45.92
C ASN A 385 -0.54 -20.27 44.70
N ASP A 386 -1.79 -20.69 44.86
CA ASP A 386 -2.56 -21.37 43.80
C ASP A 386 -3.62 -20.46 43.17
N TYR A 387 -3.29 -19.18 42.99
CA TYR A 387 -4.19 -18.21 42.35
C TYR A 387 -3.45 -17.15 41.55
N ALA A 388 -4.18 -16.51 40.64
CA ALA A 388 -3.79 -15.30 39.94
C ALA A 388 -4.96 -14.32 39.91
N SER A 389 -4.67 -13.03 39.78
CA SER A 389 -5.70 -12.04 39.53
C SER A 389 -6.21 -12.12 38.09
N ASP A 390 -5.34 -12.35 37.10
CA ASP A 390 -5.71 -12.30 35.68
C ASP A 390 -5.65 -13.66 34.99
N VAL A 391 -4.51 -14.35 35.02
CA VAL A 391 -4.35 -15.62 34.28
C VAL A 391 -3.74 -16.70 35.16
N TYR A 392 -4.48 -17.80 35.38
CA TYR A 392 -3.99 -18.95 36.15
C TYR A 392 -3.78 -20.16 35.24
N PHE A 393 -2.60 -20.78 35.34
CA PHE A 393 -2.26 -22.02 34.63
C PHE A 393 -2.17 -23.19 35.62
N GLU A 394 -2.94 -24.25 35.40
CA GLU A 394 -3.00 -25.42 36.29
C GLU A 394 -1.78 -26.35 36.14
N ASN A 395 -1.01 -26.24 35.05
CA ASN A 395 0.06 -27.18 34.68
C ASN A 395 1.45 -26.50 34.61
N ILE A 396 2.42 -27.03 35.37
CA ILE A 396 3.80 -26.51 35.44
C ILE A 396 4.57 -26.61 34.12
N GLY A 397 4.20 -27.56 33.23
CA GLY A 397 4.80 -27.71 31.91
C GLY A 397 4.64 -26.47 31.01
N MET A 398 3.75 -25.55 31.38
CA MET A 398 3.58 -24.27 30.69
C MET A 398 4.73 -23.29 30.91
N LEU A 399 5.48 -23.40 32.02
CA LEU A 399 6.50 -22.41 32.38
C LEU A 399 7.55 -22.22 31.26
N GLN A 400 8.04 -23.32 30.68
CA GLN A 400 8.99 -23.28 29.57
C GLN A 400 8.38 -22.63 28.32
N TYR A 401 7.11 -22.94 28.02
CA TYR A 401 6.42 -22.36 26.87
C TYR A 401 6.24 -20.86 27.03
N ILE A 402 5.84 -20.35 28.20
CA ILE A 402 5.68 -18.89 28.38
C ILE A 402 7.02 -18.16 28.20
N GLN A 403 8.13 -18.74 28.64
CA GLN A 403 9.48 -18.17 28.48
C GLN A 403 9.92 -18.08 27.01
N ASP A 404 9.63 -19.12 26.22
CA ASP A 404 10.18 -19.26 24.86
C ASP A 404 9.25 -18.76 23.75
N SER A 405 7.92 -18.72 23.98
CA SER A 405 6.92 -18.62 22.89
C SER A 405 6.36 -17.22 22.62
N GLY A 406 6.61 -16.23 23.48
CA GLY A 406 5.94 -14.93 23.36
C GLY A 406 4.42 -15.01 23.56
N LEU A 407 3.95 -15.96 24.39
CA LEU A 407 2.55 -16.20 24.74
C LEU A 407 1.78 -14.91 25.07
N LEU A 408 2.43 -13.98 25.77
CA LEU A 408 1.88 -12.68 26.14
C LEU A 408 2.49 -11.60 25.25
N TYR A 409 1.74 -11.19 24.24
CA TYR A 409 2.19 -10.21 23.26
C TYR A 409 1.49 -8.87 23.47
N SER A 410 2.24 -7.89 23.99
CA SER A 410 1.73 -6.55 24.30
C SER A 410 0.41 -6.59 25.08
N CYS A 411 0.33 -7.39 26.14
CA CYS A 411 -0.77 -7.39 27.10
C CYS A 411 -0.44 -6.46 28.27
N LYS A 412 -1.47 -5.92 28.94
CA LYS A 412 -1.30 -5.10 30.14
C LYS A 412 -2.17 -5.57 31.31
N SER A 413 -1.69 -5.42 32.54
CA SER A 413 -2.48 -5.64 33.75
C SER A 413 -2.32 -4.52 34.78
N THR A 414 -3.44 -4.06 35.33
CA THR A 414 -3.50 -3.16 36.51
C THR A 414 -4.16 -3.84 37.71
N SER A 415 -4.38 -5.16 37.67
CA SER A 415 -4.94 -5.91 38.79
C SER A 415 -3.96 -6.01 39.95
N GLU A 416 -4.43 -6.40 41.14
CA GLU A 416 -3.53 -6.67 42.25
C GLU A 416 -2.66 -7.90 41.96
N ARG A 417 -1.44 -7.95 42.52
CA ARG A 417 -0.55 -9.11 42.34
C ARG A 417 -1.12 -10.37 43.00
N PHE A 418 -0.90 -11.57 42.46
CA PHE A 418 -0.11 -11.91 41.26
C PHE A 418 -0.94 -11.77 39.96
N HIS A 419 -0.45 -11.06 38.94
CA HIS A 419 -1.18 -10.87 37.67
C HIS A 419 -1.45 -12.22 36.99
N TYR A 420 -0.44 -13.07 36.94
CA TYR A 420 -0.59 -14.44 36.46
C TYR A 420 0.22 -15.39 37.32
N ASN A 421 -0.16 -16.66 37.31
CA ASN A 421 0.47 -17.67 38.13
C ASN A 421 0.37 -19.06 37.49
N ILE A 422 1.37 -19.90 37.77
CA ILE A 422 1.44 -21.28 37.32
C ILE A 422 1.47 -22.17 38.55
N ASN A 423 0.54 -23.09 38.63
CA ASN A 423 0.44 -24.05 39.72
C ASN A 423 1.80 -24.74 39.99
N GLY A 424 2.27 -24.65 41.23
CA GLY A 424 3.54 -25.23 41.65
C GLY A 424 4.81 -24.43 41.30
N SER A 425 4.69 -23.20 40.78
CA SER A 425 5.82 -22.29 40.53
C SER A 425 5.69 -21.01 41.35
N GLU A 426 6.79 -20.44 41.83
CA GLU A 426 6.80 -19.04 42.29
C GLU A 426 6.69 -18.14 41.03
N GLY A 427 5.60 -17.39 40.92
CA GLY A 427 5.15 -16.76 39.67
C GLY A 427 6.12 -15.71 39.09
N PRO A 428 6.39 -15.71 37.77
CA PRO A 428 7.22 -14.70 37.11
C PRO A 428 6.45 -13.37 36.82
N ASP A 429 5.78 -12.80 37.82
CA ASP A 429 4.86 -11.64 37.71
C ASP A 429 5.36 -10.44 36.86
N HIS A 430 6.66 -10.33 36.61
CA HIS A 430 7.31 -9.36 35.73
C HIS A 430 6.98 -9.45 34.22
N TRP A 431 6.30 -10.49 33.72
CA TRP A 431 6.00 -10.61 32.27
C TRP A 431 4.74 -9.84 31.80
N LEU A 432 3.78 -9.56 32.70
CA LEU A 432 2.63 -8.70 32.42
C LEU A 432 2.91 -7.31 32.98
N LYS A 433 3.10 -6.35 32.06
CA LYS A 433 3.38 -4.95 32.41
C LYS A 433 2.08 -4.23 32.73
N SER A 434 2.16 -3.10 33.42
CA SER A 434 1.00 -2.22 33.63
C SER A 434 0.62 -1.39 32.40
N TYR A 435 1.26 -1.68 31.26
CA TYR A 435 1.13 -0.91 30.04
C TYR A 435 1.35 -1.77 28.79
N PHE A 436 0.92 -1.24 27.65
CA PHE A 436 1.17 -1.83 26.35
C PHE A 436 2.53 -1.42 25.80
N VAL A 437 3.30 -2.39 25.31
CA VAL A 437 4.55 -2.14 24.57
C VAL A 437 4.24 -1.65 23.14
N ARG A 438 3.07 -2.03 22.62
CA ARG A 438 2.52 -1.58 21.34
C ARG A 438 1.19 -0.87 21.55
N ILE A 439 1.14 0.41 21.23
CA ILE A 439 -0.03 1.29 21.42
C ILE A 439 -0.68 1.55 20.07
N ALA A 440 -1.97 1.27 19.92
CA ALA A 440 -2.74 1.56 18.73
C ALA A 440 -3.36 2.97 18.78
N VAL A 441 -3.30 3.67 17.65
CA VAL A 441 -3.90 4.99 17.41
C VAL A 441 -4.75 4.91 16.15
N GLY A 442 -6.02 5.27 16.25
CA GLY A 442 -7.04 5.05 15.22
C GLY A 442 -7.96 6.26 15.08
N TYR A 443 -8.43 6.56 13.87
CA TYR A 443 -9.34 7.70 13.65
C TYR A 443 -10.68 7.54 14.39
N SER A 444 -11.11 6.30 14.63
CA SER A 444 -12.28 5.97 15.47
C SER A 444 -11.91 5.73 16.94
N GLY A 445 -10.70 6.13 17.35
CA GLY A 445 -10.24 6.00 18.73
C GLY A 445 -10.88 7.01 19.66
N ASP A 446 -10.52 6.92 20.94
CA ASP A 446 -10.99 7.83 22.00
C ASP A 446 -9.81 8.14 22.93
N ASP A 447 -9.49 9.41 23.17
CA ASP A 447 -8.39 9.78 24.07
C ASP A 447 -8.78 9.76 25.56
N ILE A 448 -10.08 9.79 25.87
CA ILE A 448 -10.62 9.76 27.24
C ILE A 448 -10.79 8.31 27.68
N GLU A 449 -11.49 7.52 26.88
CA GLU A 449 -11.84 6.14 27.22
C GLU A 449 -11.00 5.09 26.50
N GLY A 450 -10.23 5.47 25.48
CA GLY A 450 -9.34 4.54 24.77
C GLY A 450 -8.31 3.94 25.72
N THR A 451 -7.89 2.72 25.41
CA THR A 451 -6.91 1.98 26.23
C THR A 451 -5.57 1.83 25.53
N GLY A 452 -5.47 2.29 24.28
CA GLY A 452 -4.31 2.09 23.40
C GLY A 452 -4.24 0.68 22.80
N SER A 453 -5.30 -0.13 22.94
CA SER A 453 -5.42 -1.44 22.28
C SER A 453 -5.98 -1.28 20.87
N PRO A 454 -5.81 -2.24 19.94
CA PRO A 454 -6.44 -2.18 18.62
C PRO A 454 -7.98 -2.12 18.66
N ALA A 455 -8.62 -2.68 19.69
CA ALA A 455 -10.07 -2.64 19.85
C ALA A 455 -10.57 -1.28 20.39
N ARG A 456 -9.75 -0.59 21.19
CA ARG A 456 -10.03 0.76 21.73
C ARG A 456 -8.78 1.63 21.60
N PRO A 457 -8.43 2.00 20.35
CA PRO A 457 -7.22 2.76 20.10
C PRO A 457 -7.38 4.18 20.65
N TYR A 458 -6.26 4.88 20.83
CA TYR A 458 -6.30 6.32 21.08
C TYR A 458 -6.72 7.07 19.83
N GLU A 459 -7.41 8.20 19.98
CA GLU A 459 -7.82 9.05 18.86
C GLU A 459 -6.61 9.81 18.31
N THR A 460 -5.73 10.28 19.21
CA THR A 460 -4.58 11.11 18.83
C THR A 460 -3.23 10.45 19.14
N ILE A 461 -2.22 10.87 18.36
CA ILE A 461 -0.84 10.45 18.60
C ILE A 461 -0.24 11.06 19.87
N GLN A 462 -0.75 12.24 20.28
CA GLN A 462 -0.39 12.85 21.56
C GLN A 462 -0.81 11.93 22.70
N ARG A 463 -2.03 11.38 22.59
CA ARG A 463 -2.57 10.26 23.36
C ARG A 463 -1.49 9.23 23.71
N ALA A 464 -1.01 8.62 22.64
CA ALA A 464 0.01 7.57 22.70
C ALA A 464 1.35 8.05 23.26
N PHE A 465 1.82 9.25 22.91
CA PHE A 465 3.08 9.78 23.45
C PHE A 465 3.05 10.01 24.95
N GLU A 466 1.95 10.57 25.49
CA GLU A 466 1.78 10.76 26.93
C GLU A 466 1.91 9.44 27.69
N ASP A 467 1.27 8.39 27.17
CA ASP A 467 1.39 7.03 27.72
C ASP A 467 2.82 6.48 27.58
N CYS A 468 3.48 6.69 26.44
CA CYS A 468 4.88 6.28 26.23
C CYS A 468 5.82 6.90 27.26
N PHE A 469 5.65 8.19 27.57
CA PHE A 469 6.55 8.93 28.46
C PHE A 469 6.38 8.59 29.94
N LEU A 470 5.23 8.05 30.34
CA LEU A 470 5.04 7.50 31.68
C LEU A 470 5.92 6.25 31.91
N GLN A 471 6.35 5.59 30.84
CA GLN A 471 6.88 4.22 30.87
C GLN A 471 8.37 4.20 30.50
N LYS A 472 9.16 4.98 31.26
CA LYS A 472 10.59 5.22 31.02
C LYS A 472 11.38 3.92 30.77
N ARG A 473 12.23 3.93 29.73
CA ARG A 473 13.31 2.97 29.40
C ARG A 473 12.97 1.73 28.57
N GLU A 474 11.75 1.59 28.06
CA GLU A 474 11.43 0.50 27.13
C GLU A 474 11.14 1.00 25.72
N LEU A 475 11.51 0.19 24.72
CA LEU A 475 11.17 0.44 23.31
C LEU A 475 9.66 0.37 23.14
N GLN A 476 9.05 1.45 22.70
CA GLN A 476 7.61 1.52 22.44
C GLN A 476 7.32 1.57 20.96
N THR A 477 6.26 0.87 20.55
CA THR A 477 5.76 0.93 19.17
C THR A 477 4.39 1.57 19.15
N ILE A 478 4.21 2.64 18.38
CA ILE A 478 2.91 3.22 18.09
C ILE A 478 2.45 2.69 16.74
N LEU A 479 1.29 2.03 16.71
CA LEU A 479 0.64 1.52 15.52
C LEU A 479 -0.41 2.54 15.07
N LEU A 480 -0.19 3.17 13.92
CA LEU A 480 -1.14 4.11 13.33
C LEU A 480 -2.05 3.37 12.37
N ASP A 481 -3.35 3.41 12.64
CA ASP A 481 -4.36 2.95 11.68
C ASP A 481 -4.55 3.97 10.54
N GLU A 482 -5.45 3.65 9.61
CA GLU A 482 -5.88 4.59 8.58
C GLU A 482 -6.55 5.83 9.20
N GLY A 483 -6.03 7.00 8.88
CA GLY A 483 -6.47 8.28 9.40
C GLY A 483 -5.53 9.44 9.06
N THR A 484 -5.99 10.66 9.30
CA THR A 484 -5.13 11.85 9.35
C THR A 484 -5.06 12.34 10.79
N TYR A 485 -3.87 12.26 11.37
CA TYR A 485 -3.61 12.60 12.76
C TYR A 485 -2.91 13.95 12.82
N ALA A 486 -3.52 14.90 13.50
CA ALA A 486 -2.89 16.19 13.76
C ALA A 486 -1.73 15.97 14.76
N GLY A 487 -0.53 16.34 14.33
CA GLY A 487 0.65 16.34 15.17
C GLY A 487 0.67 17.55 16.08
N ILE A 488 0.94 17.31 17.36
CA ILE A 488 1.20 18.32 18.38
C ILE A 488 2.72 18.36 18.58
N SER A 489 3.28 19.55 18.81
CA SER A 489 4.72 19.72 19.08
C SER A 489 5.16 18.88 20.27
N THR A 490 5.88 17.78 20.01
CA THR A 490 6.30 16.81 21.02
C THR A 490 7.81 16.60 20.99
N THR A 491 8.45 16.52 22.16
CA THR A 491 9.87 16.18 22.28
C THR A 491 10.04 14.73 22.72
N ILE A 492 10.65 13.92 21.86
CA ILE A 492 11.00 12.52 22.14
C ILE A 492 12.34 12.49 22.88
N THR A 493 12.38 11.77 24.01
CA THR A 493 13.58 11.59 24.85
C THR A 493 13.92 10.12 25.12
N GLN A 494 13.23 9.21 24.43
CA GLN A 494 13.37 7.75 24.57
C GLN A 494 13.29 7.06 23.20
N GLN A 495 13.34 5.74 23.19
CA GLN A 495 13.19 4.95 21.95
C GLN A 495 11.70 4.75 21.61
N ILE A 496 11.26 5.30 20.49
CA ILE A 496 9.89 5.18 19.97
C ILE A 496 9.94 4.80 18.49
N THR A 497 9.18 3.78 18.13
CA THR A 497 8.92 3.39 16.74
C THR A 497 7.47 3.71 16.40
N ILE A 498 7.22 4.37 15.28
CA ILE A 498 5.87 4.67 14.78
C ILE A 498 5.70 3.95 13.45
N ILE A 499 4.72 3.05 13.38
CA ILE A 499 4.49 2.18 12.22
C ILE A 499 3.08 2.41 11.71
N GLY A 500 2.93 2.65 10.40
CA GLY A 500 1.64 2.57 9.75
C GLY A 500 1.14 1.11 9.69
N ALA A 501 0.04 0.79 10.37
CA ALA A 501 -0.49 -0.56 10.49
C ALA A 501 -1.16 -1.04 9.18
N GLY A 502 -0.49 -1.91 8.40
CA GLY A 502 -1.10 -2.63 7.28
C GLY A 502 -0.12 -3.36 6.37
N SER A 503 -0.59 -4.40 5.67
CA SER A 503 0.19 -5.24 4.75
C SER A 503 0.47 -4.61 3.38
N ASP A 504 -0.21 -3.51 3.05
CA ASP A 504 -0.01 -2.79 1.79
C ASP A 504 1.11 -1.77 1.96
N THR A 505 2.33 -2.19 1.63
CA THR A 505 3.55 -1.36 1.60
C THR A 505 3.60 -0.47 0.35
N GLY A 506 2.61 -0.56 -0.54
CA GLY A 506 2.51 0.24 -1.75
C GLY A 506 2.07 1.69 -1.49
N ILE A 507 2.25 2.55 -2.49
CA ILE A 507 1.91 3.99 -2.44
C ILE A 507 0.43 4.23 -2.09
N ARG A 508 -0.48 3.26 -2.31
CA ARG A 508 -1.90 3.36 -1.92
C ARG A 508 -2.13 3.13 -0.43
N GLY A 509 -1.56 2.08 0.16
CA GLY A 509 -1.60 1.85 1.62
C GLY A 509 -0.86 2.92 2.44
N ARG A 510 0.19 3.54 1.89
CA ARG A 510 0.89 4.67 2.55
C ARG A 510 0.05 5.95 2.64
N ARG A 511 -0.93 6.14 1.73
CA ARG A 511 -1.73 7.38 1.62
C ARG A 511 -2.88 7.48 2.63
N SER A 512 -3.23 6.38 3.30
CA SER A 512 -4.32 6.38 4.28
C SER A 512 -3.84 6.75 5.70
N ARG A 513 -2.52 6.81 5.97
CA ARG A 513 -1.96 7.02 7.33
C ARG A 513 -1.10 8.28 7.39
N VAL A 514 -1.70 9.41 7.71
CA VAL A 514 -1.10 10.74 7.56
C VAL A 514 -0.81 11.37 8.92
N LEU A 515 0.44 11.72 9.20
CA LEU A 515 0.83 12.61 10.28
C LEU A 515 0.90 14.04 9.74
N ARG A 516 -0.03 14.88 10.18
CA ARG A 516 -0.18 16.24 9.66
C ARG A 516 0.32 17.26 10.68
N GLY A 517 1.23 18.16 10.27
CA GLY A 517 1.63 19.28 11.11
C GLY A 517 0.46 20.21 11.48
N SER A 518 0.57 20.93 12.60
CA SER A 518 -0.45 21.91 13.05
C SER A 518 -0.54 23.14 12.13
N ASP A 519 -1.73 23.73 12.05
CA ASP A 519 -2.06 24.98 11.36
C ASP A 519 -1.49 26.23 12.06
N LYS A 520 -1.22 26.14 13.37
CA LYS A 520 -0.61 27.19 14.21
C LYS A 520 0.66 26.66 14.89
N PRO A 521 1.73 26.36 14.14
CA PRO A 521 2.90 25.69 14.72
C PRO A 521 3.60 26.62 15.72
N THR A 522 3.49 26.33 17.02
CA THR A 522 4.31 26.94 18.07
C THR A 522 5.74 26.39 18.08
N GLY A 523 5.97 25.25 17.41
CA GLY A 523 7.25 24.58 17.30
C GLY A 523 7.24 23.48 16.22
N PRO A 524 8.31 22.67 16.14
CA PRO A 524 8.35 21.48 15.30
C PRO A 524 7.27 20.46 15.68
N MET A 525 6.79 19.64 14.74
CA MET A 525 5.83 18.57 15.09
C MET A 525 6.49 17.54 16.01
N ILE A 526 7.70 17.09 15.65
CA ILE A 526 8.47 16.19 16.48
C ILE A 526 9.88 16.75 16.67
N THR A 527 10.31 16.86 17.92
CA THR A 527 11.69 17.14 18.29
C THR A 527 12.33 15.87 18.82
N VAL A 528 13.43 15.42 18.21
CA VAL A 528 14.21 14.27 18.68
C VAL A 528 15.33 14.81 19.59
N GLY A 529 15.20 14.62 20.90
CA GLY A 529 16.12 15.13 21.91
C GLY A 529 17.33 14.23 22.17
N ASP A 530 18.12 14.56 23.20
CA ASP A 530 19.27 13.76 23.60
C ASP A 530 18.87 12.33 24.00
N TYR A 531 19.70 11.35 23.64
CA TYR A 531 19.49 9.90 23.88
C TYR A 531 18.22 9.31 23.22
N ALA A 532 17.47 10.10 22.44
CA ALA A 532 16.26 9.63 21.80
C ALA A 532 16.54 8.85 20.52
N GLU A 533 15.69 7.86 20.26
CA GLU A 533 15.65 7.12 19.01
C GLU A 533 14.23 7.17 18.47
N LEU A 534 14.06 7.77 17.31
CA LEU A 534 12.77 7.84 16.65
C LEU A 534 12.86 7.12 15.31
N ARG A 535 12.04 6.08 15.14
CA ARG A 535 11.87 5.37 13.87
C ARG A 535 10.47 5.58 13.33
N LEU A 536 10.36 5.99 12.06
CA LEU A 536 9.10 6.14 11.35
C LEU A 536 9.07 5.13 10.20
N ALA A 537 8.04 4.29 10.14
CA ALA A 537 7.92 3.27 9.10
C ALA A 537 6.53 3.29 8.44
N GLY A 538 6.49 3.42 7.11
CA GLY A 538 5.26 3.29 6.33
C GLY A 538 4.20 4.37 6.61
N VAL A 539 4.62 5.58 6.99
CA VAL A 539 3.73 6.73 7.28
C VAL A 539 3.88 7.83 6.24
N THR A 540 2.80 8.59 6.01
CA THR A 540 2.86 9.84 5.24
C THR A 540 3.00 11.03 6.19
N LEU A 541 4.07 11.80 6.05
CA LEU A 541 4.26 13.08 6.72
C LEU A 541 3.71 14.20 5.84
N MET A 542 2.75 14.97 6.36
CA MET A 542 2.15 16.09 5.65
C MET A 542 2.38 17.39 6.40
N ARG A 543 3.02 18.36 5.76
CA ARG A 543 3.19 19.70 6.32
C ARG A 543 1.93 20.54 6.07
N TYR A 544 1.50 21.32 7.07
CA TYR A 544 0.41 22.27 6.88
C TYR A 544 0.87 23.47 6.04
N GLN A 545 0.12 23.80 4.98
CA GLN A 545 0.34 24.98 4.15
C GLN A 545 -0.18 26.24 4.88
N THR A 546 0.61 26.81 5.79
CA THR A 546 0.46 28.23 6.14
C THR A 546 1.66 29.00 5.60
N LEU A 547 1.38 30.20 5.06
CA LEU A 547 2.30 31.10 4.34
C LEU A 547 3.59 31.49 5.09
N LEU A 548 3.79 31.07 6.34
CA LEU A 548 4.89 31.51 7.20
C LEU A 548 5.34 30.43 8.21
N SER A 549 5.21 29.13 7.91
CA SER A 549 5.74 28.10 8.81
C SER A 549 7.27 28.22 8.93
N SER A 550 7.74 28.82 10.03
CA SER A 550 9.17 28.95 10.37
C SER A 550 9.73 27.71 11.05
N ASN A 551 8.88 26.78 11.45
CA ASN A 551 9.26 25.60 12.21
C ASN A 551 9.34 24.38 11.30
N PRO A 552 10.39 23.53 11.43
CA PRO A 552 10.48 22.30 10.67
C PRO A 552 9.41 21.29 11.10
N LEU A 553 9.12 20.29 10.26
CA LEU A 553 8.22 19.21 10.68
C LEU A 553 8.92 18.31 11.70
N ILE A 554 10.16 17.93 11.39
CA ILE A 554 11.02 17.14 12.27
C ILE A 554 12.26 17.96 12.63
N PHE A 555 12.54 18.08 13.92
CA PHE A 555 13.72 18.75 14.44
C PHE A 555 14.59 17.77 15.24
N ILE A 556 15.80 17.50 14.78
CA ILE A 556 16.76 16.63 15.46
C ILE A 556 17.73 17.52 16.21
N ASN A 557 17.68 17.45 17.54
CA ASN A 557 18.39 18.37 18.43
C ASN A 557 18.91 17.63 19.67
N GLY A 558 19.59 16.51 19.45
CA GLY A 558 20.25 15.77 20.52
C GLY A 558 21.54 15.14 20.03
N GLN A 559 22.65 15.27 20.76
CA GLN A 559 24.01 14.95 20.26
C GLN A 559 24.18 13.49 19.85
N ILE A 560 23.46 12.59 20.51
CA ILE A 560 23.52 11.14 20.31
C ILE A 560 22.18 10.56 19.84
N SER A 561 21.31 11.42 19.32
CA SER A 561 20.02 11.02 18.80
C SER A 561 20.15 10.19 17.52
N LEU A 562 19.19 9.29 17.33
CA LEU A 562 19.00 8.54 16.09
C LEU A 562 17.61 8.85 15.52
N PHE A 563 17.57 9.22 14.25
CA PHE A 563 16.32 9.35 13.51
C PHE A 563 16.35 8.48 12.26
N GLU A 564 15.36 7.61 12.12
CA GLU A 564 15.20 6.73 10.97
C GLU A 564 13.82 6.91 10.34
N MET A 565 13.79 7.01 9.00
CA MET A 565 12.56 6.94 8.20
C MET A 565 12.69 5.81 7.19
N GLU A 566 11.76 4.87 7.21
CA GLU A 566 11.71 3.75 6.28
C GLU A 566 10.38 3.75 5.53
N ARG A 567 10.45 3.68 4.19
CA ARG A 567 9.28 3.55 3.31
C ARG A 567 8.21 4.63 3.58
N CYS A 568 8.63 5.83 3.95
CA CYS A 568 7.75 6.95 4.24
C CYS A 568 7.42 7.76 2.97
N ALA A 569 6.41 8.62 3.06
CA ALA A 569 6.16 9.66 2.06
C ALA A 569 6.12 11.02 2.75
N VAL A 570 6.72 12.05 2.15
CA VAL A 570 6.72 13.41 2.69
C VAL A 570 6.07 14.35 1.68
N ILE A 571 4.98 15.00 2.09
CA ILE A 571 4.17 15.88 1.24
C ILE A 571 4.20 17.28 1.83
N THR A 572 4.69 18.24 1.06
CA THR A 572 4.86 19.63 1.52
C THR A 572 3.92 20.63 0.84
N SER A 573 3.22 20.23 -0.23
CA SER A 573 2.13 20.97 -0.86
C SER A 573 1.01 20.06 -1.37
N SER A 574 -0.22 20.57 -1.53
CA SER A 574 -1.31 19.83 -2.18
C SER A 574 -0.90 19.45 -3.62
N ARG A 575 -0.88 18.14 -3.88
CA ARG A 575 -0.19 17.44 -4.98
C ARG A 575 -0.33 17.97 -6.43
N ASP A 576 -1.22 18.92 -6.71
CA ASP A 576 -1.55 19.30 -8.08
C ASP A 576 -1.29 20.78 -8.43
N LEU A 577 -0.83 21.62 -7.50
CA LEU A 577 -0.63 23.05 -7.74
C LEU A 577 0.69 23.55 -7.13
N VAL A 578 1.78 23.45 -7.88
CA VAL A 578 3.01 24.28 -7.68
C VAL A 578 2.71 25.78 -7.89
N THR A 579 1.48 26.13 -8.25
CA THR A 579 1.05 27.49 -8.56
C THR A 579 0.59 28.30 -7.34
N GLU A 580 0.47 27.72 -6.14
CA GLU A 580 0.23 28.51 -4.92
C GLU A 580 1.57 28.87 -4.26
N THR A 581 1.89 30.16 -4.41
CA THR A 581 3.16 30.88 -4.27
C THR A 581 3.78 30.98 -2.86
N SER A 582 3.53 30.05 -1.95
CA SER A 582 4.08 30.15 -0.58
C SER A 582 5.34 29.32 -0.39
N SER A 583 6.50 29.96 -0.57
CA SER A 583 7.80 29.34 -0.28
C SER A 583 8.00 29.16 1.23
N GLN A 584 8.47 27.97 1.63
CA GLN A 584 8.64 27.59 3.03
C GLN A 584 9.95 28.13 3.59
N ARG A 585 9.92 28.95 4.66
CA ARG A 585 11.13 29.52 5.27
C ARG A 585 11.98 28.53 6.08
N SER A 586 11.52 27.31 6.28
CA SER A 586 12.16 26.33 7.14
C SER A 586 12.13 24.96 6.50
N SER A 587 13.16 24.17 6.77
CA SER A 587 13.34 22.80 6.28
C SER A 587 12.18 21.90 6.73
N THR A 588 11.89 20.83 6.00
CA THR A 588 10.96 19.81 6.49
C THR A 588 11.61 18.98 7.59
N ILE A 589 12.88 18.62 7.38
CA ILE A 589 13.72 17.96 8.37
C ILE A 589 14.90 18.90 8.66
N LEU A 590 15.02 19.35 9.92
CA LEU A 590 16.15 20.13 10.38
C LEU A 590 16.94 19.31 11.38
N ALA A 591 18.16 18.92 11.01
CA ALA A 591 19.05 18.15 11.84
C ALA A 591 20.17 19.06 12.37
N GLN A 592 19.97 19.62 13.56
CA GLN A 592 20.93 20.53 14.17
C GLN A 592 22.06 19.79 14.89
N TYR A 593 21.71 18.75 15.66
CA TYR A 593 22.64 17.83 16.34
C TYR A 593 22.08 16.41 16.29
N GLY A 594 22.94 15.41 16.14
CA GLY A 594 22.53 14.02 16.01
C GLY A 594 23.68 13.09 15.66
N ARG A 595 23.55 11.82 16.05
CA ARG A 595 24.51 10.79 15.66
C ARG A 595 24.17 10.27 14.27
N ASN A 596 22.92 9.83 14.09
CA ASN A 596 22.49 9.16 12.87
C ASN A 596 21.19 9.76 12.33
N LEU A 597 21.20 10.08 11.03
CA LEU A 597 20.01 10.32 10.21
C LEU A 597 19.95 9.23 9.13
N ILE A 598 18.92 8.39 9.12
CA ILE A 598 18.77 7.30 8.16
C ILE A 598 17.44 7.49 7.42
N LEU A 599 17.50 7.57 6.09
CA LEU A 599 16.34 7.66 5.21
C LEU A 599 16.41 6.49 4.22
N ARG A 600 15.39 5.62 4.21
CA ARG A 600 15.32 4.40 3.38
C ARG A 600 14.01 4.33 2.62
N GLY A 601 14.03 4.10 1.32
CA GLY A 601 12.83 3.88 0.51
C GLY A 601 11.80 5.01 0.59
N THR A 602 12.23 6.23 0.93
CA THR A 602 11.36 7.36 1.27
C THR A 602 11.17 8.30 0.07
N GLU A 603 9.92 8.71 -0.16
CA GLU A 603 9.55 9.58 -1.28
C GLU A 603 9.20 10.99 -0.80
N PHE A 604 9.75 12.02 -1.43
CA PHE A 604 9.54 13.43 -1.10
C PHE A 604 8.85 14.15 -2.26
N PHE A 605 7.70 14.77 -2.00
CA PHE A 605 6.85 15.35 -3.03
C PHE A 605 6.76 16.88 -2.94
N SER A 606 7.05 17.54 -4.06
CA SER A 606 6.69 18.92 -4.41
C SER A 606 6.73 19.92 -3.26
N GLY A 607 7.93 20.43 -2.97
CA GLY A 607 8.16 21.51 -2.03
C GLY A 607 8.81 22.73 -2.68
N GLN A 608 8.50 23.92 -2.15
CA GLN A 608 9.20 25.14 -2.47
C GLN A 608 9.79 25.71 -1.18
N TYR A 609 11.11 25.88 -1.11
CA TYR A 609 11.80 26.35 0.10
C TYR A 609 12.47 27.70 -0.10
N TYR A 610 12.38 28.56 0.91
CA TYR A 610 13.00 29.87 0.99
C TYR A 610 14.22 29.79 1.91
N GLU A 611 15.38 30.19 1.41
CA GLU A 611 16.69 30.21 2.10
C GLU A 611 17.28 28.88 2.59
N ARG A 612 16.49 27.82 2.79
CA ARG A 612 16.95 26.49 3.24
C ARG A 612 16.54 25.39 2.28
N GLY A 613 17.18 24.23 2.41
CA GLY A 613 16.74 23.00 1.73
C GLY A 613 15.61 22.27 2.46
N MET A 614 14.98 21.31 1.78
CA MET A 614 14.00 20.42 2.39
C MET A 614 14.57 19.69 3.60
N ILE A 615 15.81 19.22 3.49
CA ILE A 615 16.59 18.60 4.55
C ILE A 615 17.78 19.51 4.82
N THR A 616 17.92 19.99 6.05
CA THR A 616 19.09 20.78 6.47
C THR A 616 19.86 20.03 7.53
N LEU A 617 21.16 19.82 7.28
CA LEU A 617 22.08 19.09 8.15
C LEU A 617 23.15 20.05 8.67
N ASN A 618 23.37 20.10 9.97
CA ASN A 618 24.48 20.87 10.55
C ASN A 618 25.46 19.94 11.28
N ASN A 619 25.15 19.55 12.51
CA ASN A 619 26.04 18.72 13.33
C ASN A 619 25.55 17.27 13.42
N ILE A 620 25.45 16.60 12.27
CA ILE A 620 25.13 15.17 12.20
C ILE A 620 26.38 14.36 11.84
N ASP A 621 26.68 13.32 12.61
CA ASP A 621 27.87 12.49 12.38
C ASP A 621 27.73 11.64 11.11
N VAL A 622 26.61 10.92 10.98
CA VAL A 622 26.35 10.04 9.83
C VAL A 622 24.95 10.29 9.29
N THR A 623 24.87 10.58 8.00
CA THR A 623 23.61 10.61 7.25
C THR A 623 23.64 9.54 6.17
N THR A 624 22.63 8.67 6.16
CA THR A 624 22.42 7.65 5.12
C THR A 624 21.11 7.92 4.40
N ILE A 625 21.15 8.02 3.09
CA ILE A 625 19.98 8.20 2.23
C ILE A 625 20.02 7.07 1.20
N ASP A 626 19.03 6.20 1.23
CA ASP A 626 19.05 4.93 0.51
C ASP A 626 17.70 4.68 -0.15
N ASP A 627 17.70 4.31 -1.43
CA ASP A 627 16.49 4.10 -2.24
C ASP A 627 15.45 5.24 -2.12
N CYS A 628 15.89 6.50 -1.93
CA CYS A 628 15.00 7.64 -1.76
C CYS A 628 14.70 8.33 -3.09
N ILE A 629 13.52 8.94 -3.21
CA ILE A 629 13.11 9.67 -4.42
C ILE A 629 12.64 11.08 -4.05
N PHE A 630 13.23 12.08 -4.68
CA PHE A 630 12.92 13.49 -4.51
C PHE A 630 12.23 14.02 -5.77
N HIS A 631 10.97 14.39 -5.65
CA HIS A 631 10.16 14.88 -6.76
C HIS A 631 9.96 16.39 -6.70
N LYS A 632 10.42 17.10 -7.74
CA LYS A 632 10.08 18.50 -8.04
C LYS A 632 10.26 19.45 -6.86
N GLN A 633 11.38 19.30 -6.16
CA GLN A 633 11.75 20.23 -5.10
C GLN A 633 12.34 21.49 -5.75
N THR A 634 11.90 22.65 -5.27
CA THR A 634 12.31 23.94 -5.82
C THR A 634 12.75 24.87 -4.70
N ARG A 635 13.67 25.77 -5.04
CA ARG A 635 14.09 26.83 -4.14
C ARG A 635 13.58 28.17 -4.67
N ALA A 636 13.07 28.98 -3.76
CA ALA A 636 12.63 30.33 -4.03
C ALA A 636 13.45 31.32 -3.20
N GLY A 637 13.86 32.43 -3.81
CA GLY A 637 14.59 33.48 -3.12
C GLY A 637 15.59 34.16 -4.04
N SER A 638 15.76 35.47 -3.84
CA SER A 638 16.56 36.37 -4.66
C SER A 638 18.00 36.56 -4.15
N GLY A 639 18.49 35.66 -3.29
CA GLY A 639 19.84 35.73 -2.74
C GLY A 639 20.84 34.90 -3.53
N LEU A 640 22.03 35.45 -3.77
CA LEU A 640 23.26 34.78 -4.27
C LEU A 640 23.79 33.66 -3.34
N ALA A 641 22.93 33.10 -2.50
CA ALA A 641 23.34 32.26 -1.39
C ALA A 641 23.34 30.78 -1.78
N GLN A 642 24.56 30.27 -1.93
CA GLN A 642 25.13 28.92 -1.85
C GLN A 642 24.37 27.83 -1.05
N PHE A 643 23.15 27.44 -1.42
CA PHE A 643 22.37 26.42 -0.68
C PHE A 643 21.59 25.45 -1.58
N GLY A 644 21.37 24.22 -1.08
CA GLY A 644 20.67 23.14 -1.78
C GLY A 644 19.15 23.20 -1.61
N SER A 645 18.37 22.88 -2.65
CA SER A 645 16.90 22.82 -2.57
C SER A 645 16.39 21.60 -1.80
N ASP A 646 17.10 20.48 -1.90
CA ASP A 646 16.67 19.18 -1.37
C ASP A 646 17.45 18.88 -0.11
N ILE A 647 18.79 18.98 -0.22
CA ILE A 647 19.71 18.73 0.88
C ILE A 647 20.66 19.92 0.99
N ASP A 648 20.71 20.52 2.17
CA ASP A 648 21.61 21.60 2.50
C ASP A 648 22.41 21.24 3.76
N ALA A 649 23.69 20.91 3.59
CA ALA A 649 24.52 20.33 4.64
C ALA A 649 25.74 21.18 4.99
N ASN A 650 25.90 21.50 6.28
CA ASN A 650 27.05 22.18 6.84
C ASN A 650 27.78 21.31 7.87
N LEU A 651 28.76 20.54 7.41
CA LEU A 651 29.49 19.55 8.19
C LEU A 651 30.75 20.11 8.88
N ASN A 652 31.10 21.38 8.67
CA ASN A 652 32.38 21.99 9.05
C ASN A 652 32.49 22.49 10.51
N GLN A 653 31.48 22.28 11.34
CA GLN A 653 31.34 23.00 12.61
C GLN A 653 32.13 22.41 13.81
N SER A 654 32.92 21.34 13.67
CA SER A 654 33.69 20.77 14.81
C SER A 654 35.02 20.13 14.41
N PRO A 655 36.16 20.61 14.94
CA PRO A 655 37.47 20.00 14.69
C PRO A 655 37.53 18.57 15.24
N GLY A 656 37.83 17.58 14.39
CA GLY A 656 38.17 16.20 14.80
C GLY A 656 37.12 15.12 14.55
N ALA A 657 35.88 15.46 14.21
CA ALA A 657 34.86 14.48 13.81
C ALA A 657 34.69 14.46 12.28
N ILE A 658 34.98 13.33 11.64
CA ILE A 658 34.68 13.16 10.20
C ILE A 658 33.18 12.87 10.09
N ARG A 659 32.43 13.86 9.64
CA ARG A 659 31.00 13.73 9.34
C ARG A 659 30.80 13.29 7.92
N SER A 660 29.79 12.47 7.67
CA SER A 660 29.58 11.87 6.35
C SER A 660 28.12 11.81 5.93
N ILE A 661 27.91 11.98 4.62
CA ILE A 661 26.66 11.74 3.93
C ILE A 661 26.92 10.63 2.90
N THR A 662 26.14 9.56 2.98
CA THR A 662 26.14 8.49 1.98
C THR A 662 24.77 8.44 1.31
N MET A 663 24.76 8.52 -0.02
CA MET A 663 23.57 8.40 -0.85
C MET A 663 23.70 7.16 -1.74
N THR A 664 22.75 6.23 -1.63
CA THR A 664 22.69 5.01 -2.45
C THR A 664 21.35 4.96 -3.18
N ASN A 665 21.35 4.59 -4.46
CA ASN A 665 20.13 4.41 -5.28
C ASN A 665 19.12 5.59 -5.19
N THR A 666 19.62 6.79 -4.96
CA THR A 666 18.78 7.96 -4.65
C THR A 666 18.50 8.75 -5.92
N VAL A 667 17.22 9.05 -6.18
CA VAL A 667 16.77 9.74 -7.37
C VAL A 667 16.32 11.16 -7.03
N PHE A 668 16.94 12.16 -7.67
CA PHE A 668 16.53 13.55 -7.67
C PHE A 668 15.92 13.89 -9.03
N ASN A 669 14.61 14.12 -9.04
CA ASN A 669 13.84 14.36 -10.24
C ASN A 669 13.26 15.78 -10.25
N GLY A 670 13.80 16.63 -11.11
CA GLY A 670 13.25 17.95 -11.36
C GLY A 670 11.97 17.92 -12.19
N ASP A 671 11.51 19.09 -12.63
CA ASP A 671 10.32 19.20 -13.46
C ASP A 671 10.69 19.35 -14.94
N ASP A 672 10.68 18.24 -15.68
CA ASP A 672 10.85 18.20 -17.15
C ASP A 672 9.82 19.08 -17.89
N GLN A 673 8.72 19.47 -17.24
CA GLN A 673 7.54 20.12 -17.84
C GLN A 673 7.33 21.57 -17.41
N ILE A 674 8.33 22.32 -16.92
CA ILE A 674 8.16 23.77 -16.72
C ILE A 674 8.00 24.45 -18.10
N LYS A 675 6.76 24.44 -18.59
CA LYS A 675 6.25 25.32 -19.64
C LYS A 675 6.23 26.73 -19.05
N SER A 676 7.36 27.42 -19.06
CA SER A 676 7.57 28.89 -19.13
C SER A 676 6.52 29.89 -18.58
N SER A 677 5.58 29.53 -17.71
CA SER A 677 4.39 30.35 -17.43
C SER A 677 4.51 31.18 -16.15
N ASN A 678 5.46 30.86 -15.27
CA ASN A 678 5.71 31.65 -14.08
C ASN A 678 6.96 32.52 -14.29
N LYS A 679 6.73 33.76 -14.71
CA LYS A 679 7.71 34.85 -14.67
C LYS A 679 8.23 34.98 -13.24
N VAL A 680 9.42 34.47 -12.97
CA VAL A 680 10.21 34.95 -11.85
C VAL A 680 10.98 36.15 -12.41
N ASP A 681 10.52 37.35 -12.03
CA ASP A 681 11.12 38.64 -12.38
C ASP A 681 12.54 38.76 -11.79
N ASN A 682 13.53 38.11 -12.42
CA ASN A 682 14.93 38.48 -12.24
C ASN A 682 15.28 39.51 -13.32
N ALA A 683 14.70 40.70 -13.21
CA ALA A 683 14.89 41.82 -14.14
C ALA A 683 16.30 42.48 -14.08
N TYR A 684 17.29 41.84 -13.43
CA TYR A 684 18.62 42.40 -13.19
C TYR A 684 19.79 41.61 -13.81
N ASP A 685 19.57 40.44 -14.40
CA ASP A 685 20.62 39.71 -15.12
C ASP A 685 20.60 40.06 -16.61
N THR A 686 21.14 41.22 -16.94
CA THR A 686 21.36 41.65 -18.34
C THR A 686 22.68 41.13 -18.92
N HIS A 687 23.33 40.17 -18.27
CA HIS A 687 24.58 39.58 -18.71
C HIS A 687 24.37 38.09 -19.00
N ASP A 688 24.99 37.58 -20.07
CA ASP A 688 25.07 36.15 -20.41
C ASP A 688 25.83 35.40 -19.28
N LEU A 689 25.16 35.14 -18.14
CA LEU A 689 25.77 34.52 -16.97
C LEU A 689 25.78 33.01 -17.13
N CYS A 690 26.97 32.46 -17.33
CA CYS A 690 27.21 31.02 -17.42
C CYS A 690 27.50 30.33 -16.09
N TYR A 691 27.33 31.05 -14.98
CA TYR A 691 27.43 30.50 -13.65
C TYR A 691 26.06 30.38 -13.01
N TRP A 692 25.94 29.44 -12.07
CA TRP A 692 24.78 29.29 -11.20
C TRP A 692 25.26 29.22 -9.74
N HIS A 693 24.36 29.49 -8.80
CA HIS A 693 24.70 29.56 -7.36
C HIS A 693 23.78 28.74 -6.48
N SER A 694 22.87 27.99 -7.09
CA SER A 694 22.01 27.03 -6.41
C SER A 694 22.50 25.62 -6.67
N SER A 695 21.96 24.65 -5.93
CA SER A 695 22.06 23.25 -6.27
C SER A 695 20.86 22.49 -5.72
N THR A 696 20.75 21.22 -6.08
CA THR A 696 19.80 20.29 -5.46
C THR A 696 20.36 19.79 -4.14
N VAL A 697 21.66 19.45 -4.13
CA VAL A 697 22.43 19.06 -2.95
C VAL A 697 23.58 20.04 -2.75
N SER A 698 23.67 20.65 -1.57
CA SER A 698 24.79 21.52 -1.16
C SER A 698 25.49 20.92 0.05
N VAL A 699 26.81 20.81 0.01
CA VAL A 699 27.62 20.26 1.11
C VAL A 699 28.84 21.13 1.38
N ASN A 700 28.95 21.57 2.63
CA ASN A 700 30.07 22.32 3.19
C ASN A 700 30.90 21.44 4.13
N GLY A 701 32.09 21.03 3.69
CA GLY A 701 33.01 20.16 4.46
C GLY A 701 32.57 18.70 4.61
N GLY A 702 33.33 17.93 5.39
CA GLY A 702 33.05 16.52 5.66
C GLY A 702 33.29 15.58 4.47
N LYS A 703 32.56 14.46 4.42
CA LYS A 703 32.62 13.47 3.33
C LYS A 703 31.25 13.28 2.68
N LEU A 704 31.21 13.26 1.35
CA LEU A 704 30.05 12.89 0.54
C LEU A 704 30.36 11.64 -0.27
N THR A 705 29.48 10.65 -0.26
CA THR A 705 29.58 9.45 -1.10
C THR A 705 28.26 9.23 -1.81
N ILE A 706 28.32 9.07 -3.14
CA ILE A 706 27.16 8.85 -4.00
C ILE A 706 27.39 7.56 -4.78
N ASN A 707 26.47 6.61 -4.62
CA ASN A 707 26.48 5.30 -5.25
C ASN A 707 25.14 5.08 -5.95
N SER A 708 25.13 4.78 -7.25
CA SER A 708 23.89 4.61 -8.03
C SER A 708 22.90 5.78 -7.91
N GLY A 709 23.38 7.02 -7.71
CA GLY A 709 22.50 8.20 -7.61
C GLY A 709 21.99 8.65 -8.98
N LYS A 710 20.76 9.16 -9.09
CA LYS A 710 20.23 9.71 -10.35
C LYS A 710 19.82 11.16 -10.19
N PHE A 711 20.49 12.08 -10.87
CA PHE A 711 20.17 13.50 -10.92
C PHE A 711 19.61 13.84 -12.29
N GLN A 712 18.29 14.07 -12.40
CA GLN A 712 17.65 14.29 -13.68
C GLN A 712 16.71 15.50 -13.73
N GLY A 713 16.75 16.24 -14.85
CA GLY A 713 15.82 17.34 -15.11
C GLY A 713 15.93 18.52 -14.14
N LEU A 714 17.09 18.69 -13.49
CA LEU A 714 17.28 19.70 -12.45
C LEU A 714 17.60 21.07 -13.06
N THR A 715 16.91 22.11 -12.61
CA THR A 715 17.05 23.49 -13.13
C THR A 715 18.00 24.38 -12.33
N ASN A 716 18.42 23.91 -11.17
CA ASN A 716 19.13 24.68 -10.16
C ASN A 716 20.57 24.19 -9.96
N GLY A 717 21.06 23.24 -10.76
CA GLY A 717 22.30 22.51 -10.47
C GLY A 717 22.08 21.21 -9.69
N ALA A 718 22.89 20.18 -9.91
CA ALA A 718 22.82 18.95 -9.13
C ALA A 718 23.56 19.09 -7.78
N LEU A 719 24.87 19.38 -7.81
CA LEU A 719 25.74 19.41 -6.63
C LEU A 719 26.46 20.76 -6.48
N TYR A 720 26.60 21.20 -5.23
CA TYR A 720 27.50 22.29 -4.86
C TYR A 720 28.35 21.88 -3.66
N LEU A 721 29.67 21.93 -3.84
CA LEU A 721 30.66 21.34 -2.95
C LEU A 721 31.68 22.40 -2.54
N TYR A 722 31.75 22.72 -1.25
CA TYR A 722 32.63 23.78 -0.75
C TYR A 722 33.19 23.48 0.65
N GLY A 723 34.16 24.30 1.08
CA GLY A 723 34.74 24.21 2.43
C GLY A 723 35.50 22.92 2.71
N GLY A 724 36.17 22.34 1.71
CA GLY A 724 37.04 21.19 1.90
C GLY A 724 36.32 19.84 1.97
N VAL A 725 35.13 19.72 1.36
CA VAL A 725 34.42 18.43 1.30
C VAL A 725 35.17 17.41 0.45
N ILE A 726 35.22 16.16 0.89
CA ILE A 726 35.76 15.02 0.13
C ILE A 726 34.59 14.26 -0.49
N THR A 727 34.48 14.29 -1.81
CA THR A 727 33.35 13.68 -2.54
C THR A 727 33.81 12.48 -3.35
N THR A 728 33.05 11.38 -3.26
CA THR A 728 33.22 10.17 -4.08
C THR A 728 31.92 9.89 -4.84
N ILE A 729 31.99 9.84 -6.17
CA ILE A 729 30.89 9.53 -7.08
C ILE A 729 31.24 8.24 -7.81
N MET A 730 30.40 7.22 -7.67
CA MET A 730 30.60 5.90 -8.29
C MET A 730 30.04 5.87 -9.72
N GLY A 731 30.57 4.98 -10.57
CA GLY A 731 30.30 4.91 -12.02
C GLY A 731 28.86 4.64 -12.45
N ASP A 732 28.00 4.24 -11.52
CA ASP A 732 26.57 3.98 -11.70
C ASP A 732 25.68 5.19 -11.37
N THR A 733 26.26 6.26 -10.83
CA THR A 733 25.54 7.53 -10.61
C THR A 733 25.32 8.24 -11.96
N THR A 734 24.18 8.83 -12.26
CA THR A 734 23.90 9.47 -13.56
C THR A 734 23.46 10.92 -13.40
N PHE A 735 23.97 11.82 -14.24
CA PHE A 735 23.55 13.22 -14.34
C PHE A 735 22.90 13.51 -15.71
N GLU A 736 21.57 13.45 -15.78
CA GLU A 736 20.83 13.48 -17.05
C GLU A 736 19.98 14.75 -17.20
N ARG A 737 20.20 15.51 -18.27
CA ARG A 737 19.32 16.63 -18.65
C ARG A 737 19.16 17.73 -17.57
N ASN A 738 20.22 18.00 -16.80
CA ASN A 738 20.23 19.05 -15.78
C ASN A 738 20.54 20.39 -16.43
N TYR A 739 19.49 21.11 -16.86
CA TYR A 739 19.64 22.36 -17.61
C TYR A 739 18.82 23.48 -16.99
N ARG A 740 19.34 24.71 -17.10
CA ARG A 740 18.55 25.91 -16.80
C ARG A 740 17.44 26.09 -17.84
N PRO A 741 16.16 26.23 -17.45
CA PRO A 741 15.08 26.47 -18.40
C PRO A 741 15.22 27.86 -19.03
N VAL A 742 15.05 27.92 -20.35
CA VAL A 742 15.09 29.15 -21.14
C VAL A 742 13.97 30.08 -20.70
N GLN A 743 14.30 31.20 -20.07
CA GLN A 743 13.34 32.29 -19.92
C GLN A 743 13.20 32.98 -21.28
N ALA A 744 12.07 32.79 -21.95
CA ALA A 744 11.66 33.70 -23.02
C ALA A 744 11.39 35.07 -22.40
N VAL A 745 12.41 35.93 -22.39
CA VAL A 745 12.30 37.30 -21.90
C VAL A 745 11.39 38.07 -22.86
N GLY A 746 10.10 38.11 -22.57
CA GLY A 746 9.12 38.95 -23.26
C GLY A 746 9.25 40.42 -22.87
N VAL A 747 10.45 40.99 -22.98
CA VAL A 747 10.63 42.45 -23.02
C VAL A 747 10.47 42.83 -24.49
N GLY A 748 9.56 43.75 -24.80
CA GLY A 748 9.08 44.05 -26.16
C GLY A 748 10.10 44.67 -27.13
N GLY A 749 11.25 44.03 -27.33
CA GLY A 749 12.16 44.20 -28.45
C GLY A 749 12.29 42.86 -29.18
N ASP A 750 12.38 42.93 -30.50
CA ASP A 750 12.34 41.83 -31.48
C ASP A 750 13.52 40.81 -31.40
N ASP A 751 14.18 40.70 -30.24
CA ASP A 751 15.37 39.87 -30.07
C ASP A 751 14.97 38.44 -29.70
N THR A 752 14.76 37.64 -30.74
CA THR A 752 14.46 36.20 -30.71
C THR A 752 15.69 35.34 -30.42
N SER A 753 16.75 35.90 -29.84
CA SER A 753 17.97 35.17 -29.48
C SER A 753 17.68 34.22 -28.31
N GLY A 754 17.30 32.98 -28.65
CA GLY A 754 17.12 31.88 -27.72
C GLY A 754 18.38 31.69 -26.88
N PHE A 755 18.25 31.85 -25.57
CA PHE A 755 19.33 31.57 -24.63
C PHE A 755 19.59 30.06 -24.56
N SER A 756 20.86 29.69 -24.47
CA SER A 756 21.33 28.31 -24.37
C SER A 756 20.96 27.66 -23.02
N ARG A 757 20.60 26.37 -23.05
CA ARG A 757 20.44 25.45 -21.93
C ARG A 757 21.81 25.03 -21.41
N ILE A 758 22.40 25.88 -20.59
CA ILE A 758 23.67 25.55 -19.94
C ILE A 758 23.47 24.34 -19.02
N GLY A 759 24.31 23.32 -19.18
CA GLY A 759 24.34 22.15 -18.29
C GLY A 759 24.82 22.54 -16.88
N GLN A 760 24.13 22.03 -15.86
CA GLN A 760 24.34 22.39 -14.46
C GLN A 760 24.49 21.13 -13.59
N ASN A 761 25.65 20.46 -13.65
CA ASN A 761 25.88 19.30 -12.80
C ASN A 761 26.54 19.70 -11.48
N ILE A 762 27.80 20.13 -11.48
CA ILE A 762 28.58 20.27 -10.24
C ILE A 762 29.29 21.62 -10.18
N ILE A 763 29.21 22.29 -9.04
CA ILE A 763 30.11 23.38 -8.67
C ILE A 763 31.01 22.89 -7.54
N CYS A 764 32.32 23.13 -7.66
CA CYS A 764 33.31 22.71 -6.67
C CYS A 764 34.32 23.82 -6.38
N GLU A 765 34.49 24.17 -5.10
CA GLU A 765 35.41 25.23 -4.67
C GLU A 765 35.91 25.04 -3.21
N GLY A 766 36.73 25.97 -2.74
CA GLY A 766 37.09 26.08 -1.31
C GLY A 766 37.86 24.89 -0.74
N GLY A 767 38.80 24.32 -1.50
CA GLY A 767 39.68 23.21 -1.11
C GLY A 767 39.01 21.84 -1.18
N SER A 768 37.82 21.76 -1.77
CA SER A 768 37.07 20.51 -1.91
C SER A 768 37.70 19.57 -2.94
N SER A 769 37.38 18.28 -2.86
CA SER A 769 37.86 17.26 -3.80
C SER A 769 36.74 16.38 -4.33
N ILE A 770 36.85 15.98 -5.60
CA ILE A 770 35.93 15.05 -6.27
C ILE A 770 36.74 13.87 -6.81
N TYR A 771 36.33 12.66 -6.44
CA TYR A 771 36.71 11.43 -7.13
C TYR A 771 35.50 10.93 -7.91
N ALA A 772 35.61 10.80 -9.24
CA ALA A 772 34.52 10.29 -10.08
C ALA A 772 35.06 9.45 -11.26
N GLU A 773 34.19 8.57 -11.77
CA GLU A 773 34.42 7.79 -12.98
C GLU A 773 33.74 8.46 -14.19
N LYS A 774 34.19 8.15 -15.42
CA LYS A 774 33.56 8.71 -16.63
C LYS A 774 32.13 8.22 -16.83
N THR A 775 31.87 6.99 -16.39
CA THR A 775 30.57 6.31 -16.46
C THR A 775 29.48 7.03 -15.69
N SER A 776 29.85 7.91 -14.74
CA SER A 776 28.87 8.63 -13.94
C SER A 776 28.13 9.77 -14.67
N PHE A 777 28.58 10.13 -15.88
CA PHE A 777 28.08 11.30 -16.60
C PHE A 777 27.40 10.84 -17.89
N ILE A 778 26.07 10.79 -17.88
CA ILE A 778 25.25 10.31 -19.00
C ILE A 778 24.37 11.44 -19.51
N GLU A 779 24.46 11.74 -20.80
CA GLU A 779 23.68 12.77 -21.48
C GLU A 779 22.99 12.15 -22.69
N ASP A 780 21.67 12.31 -22.79
CA ASP A 780 20.82 11.71 -23.82
C ASP A 780 21.03 10.18 -24.03
N GLY A 781 21.30 9.46 -22.93
CA GLY A 781 21.51 8.01 -22.94
C GLY A 781 22.89 7.56 -23.40
N GLN A 782 23.85 8.48 -23.55
CA GLN A 782 25.25 8.20 -23.89
C GLN A 782 26.20 8.80 -22.86
N LEU A 783 27.42 8.28 -22.76
CA LEU A 783 28.46 8.90 -21.94
C LEU A 783 28.74 10.32 -22.43
N SER A 784 28.61 11.29 -21.54
CA SER A 784 28.86 12.68 -21.88
C SER A 784 30.36 12.93 -22.02
N LYS A 785 30.72 13.71 -23.04
CA LYS A 785 32.06 14.33 -23.15
C LYS A 785 32.17 15.59 -22.27
N SER A 786 31.04 16.07 -21.74
CA SER A 786 30.91 17.26 -20.91
C SER A 786 30.52 16.87 -19.50
N PHE A 787 31.44 17.00 -18.54
CA PHE A 787 31.14 16.64 -17.14
C PHE A 787 30.31 17.73 -16.41
N TRP A 788 30.30 18.96 -16.94
CA TRP A 788 29.62 20.12 -16.36
C TRP A 788 30.03 20.40 -14.91
N ILE A 789 31.34 20.33 -14.67
CA ILE A 789 31.98 20.63 -13.38
C ILE A 789 32.64 22.02 -13.45
N MET A 790 32.03 22.99 -12.79
CA MET A 790 32.58 24.32 -12.61
C MET A 790 33.53 24.35 -11.41
N ARG A 791 34.78 24.78 -11.64
CA ARG A 791 35.81 24.90 -10.61
C ARG A 791 36.06 26.37 -10.30
N ASP A 792 35.98 26.73 -9.02
CA ASP A 792 36.40 28.05 -8.51
C ASP A 792 35.86 29.23 -9.36
N PRO A 793 34.53 29.44 -9.39
CA PRO A 793 33.91 30.53 -10.15
C PRO A 793 34.48 31.87 -9.68
N SER A 794 35.42 32.40 -10.45
CA SER A 794 36.29 33.52 -10.08
C SER A 794 35.51 34.84 -10.00
N TYR A 795 34.79 35.06 -8.90
CA TYR A 795 34.09 36.33 -8.63
C TYR A 795 34.43 36.97 -7.28
N TYR A 796 35.14 36.26 -6.38
CA TYR A 796 35.58 36.81 -5.10
C TYR A 796 37.10 36.68 -4.91
N THR A 797 37.73 37.82 -4.62
CA THR A 797 39.17 38.11 -4.55
C THR A 797 39.95 37.43 -3.40
N ILE A 798 39.50 36.28 -2.92
CA ILE A 798 40.26 35.46 -1.98
C ILE A 798 40.94 34.38 -2.82
N PRO A 799 42.26 34.13 -2.70
CA PRO A 799 42.88 32.98 -3.35
C PRO A 799 42.23 31.73 -2.76
N SER A 800 41.22 31.21 -3.46
CA SER A 800 40.55 30.00 -3.01
C SER A 800 41.57 28.87 -3.17
N GLN A 801 41.62 27.98 -2.20
CA GLN A 801 42.21 26.68 -2.43
C GLN A 801 41.32 26.04 -3.51
N GLY A 802 41.84 25.80 -4.71
CA GLY A 802 41.02 25.32 -5.85
C GLY A 802 40.35 23.97 -5.57
N CYS A 803 39.50 23.51 -6.49
CA CYS A 803 38.91 22.17 -6.43
C CYS A 803 39.89 21.10 -6.95
N GLU A 804 40.14 20.06 -6.16
CA GLU A 804 40.97 18.93 -6.56
C GLU A 804 40.14 17.84 -7.27
N ILE A 805 40.55 17.45 -8.47
CA ILE A 805 39.85 16.44 -9.27
C ILE A 805 40.71 15.16 -9.30
N ARG A 806 40.11 14.03 -8.94
CA ARG A 806 40.72 12.71 -8.85
C ARG A 806 39.88 11.68 -9.63
N GLY A 807 40.40 10.45 -9.77
CA GLY A 807 39.72 9.38 -10.50
C GLY A 807 39.95 9.45 -12.01
N GLU A 808 39.08 8.83 -12.80
CA GLU A 808 39.26 8.74 -14.25
C GLU A 808 39.13 10.10 -14.96
N ILE A 809 38.30 11.00 -14.41
CA ILE A 809 38.07 12.33 -14.96
C ILE A 809 39.23 13.30 -14.71
N SER A 810 40.22 12.94 -13.89
CA SER A 810 41.37 13.81 -13.58
C SER A 810 42.27 14.08 -14.79
N ASN A 811 42.23 13.21 -15.80
CA ASN A 811 43.01 13.34 -17.04
C ASN A 811 42.28 14.13 -18.13
N GLU A 812 41.04 14.57 -17.88
CA GLU A 812 40.23 15.22 -18.91
C GLU A 812 40.64 16.69 -19.10
N PRO A 813 40.86 17.13 -20.35
CA PRO A 813 41.39 18.46 -20.64
C PRO A 813 40.38 19.56 -20.31
N ASN A 814 39.07 19.27 -20.39
CA ASN A 814 38.01 20.15 -19.94
C ASN A 814 37.00 19.40 -19.09
N LEU A 815 36.60 20.01 -17.98
CA LEU A 815 35.61 19.44 -17.06
C LEU A 815 34.26 20.15 -17.16
N LEU A 816 34.21 21.34 -17.78
CA LEU A 816 32.94 22.07 -17.89
C LEU A 816 32.14 21.55 -19.09
N PHE A 817 32.58 21.80 -20.32
CA PHE A 817 31.89 21.28 -21.50
C PHE A 817 32.84 21.14 -22.69
N GLU A 818 32.49 20.22 -23.59
CA GLU A 818 33.16 20.03 -24.87
C GLU A 818 32.11 20.14 -26.00
N PRO A 819 32.20 21.15 -26.89
CA PRO A 819 31.32 21.22 -28.05
C PRO A 819 31.66 20.11 -29.04
N VAL A 820 30.64 19.41 -29.53
CA VAL A 820 30.81 18.34 -30.52
C VAL A 820 30.18 18.77 -31.83
N ILE A 821 31.00 18.82 -32.88
CA ILE A 821 30.53 19.11 -34.22
C ILE A 821 30.20 17.79 -34.93
N ASN A 822 28.94 17.61 -35.32
CA ASN A 822 28.48 16.42 -36.03
C ASN A 822 28.60 16.60 -37.55
N GLU A 823 28.13 17.74 -38.07
CA GLU A 823 28.16 18.05 -39.50
C GLU A 823 28.45 19.54 -39.75
N ALA A 824 28.98 19.85 -40.93
CA ALA A 824 29.20 21.22 -41.38
C ALA A 824 28.75 21.40 -42.84
N HIS A 825 28.11 22.53 -43.11
CA HIS A 825 27.65 22.91 -44.44
C HIS A 825 28.08 24.33 -44.75
N SER A 826 28.65 24.56 -45.93
CA SER A 826 28.94 25.90 -46.43
C SER A 826 28.03 26.27 -47.60
N ALA A 827 27.61 27.52 -47.63
CA ALA A 827 26.87 28.10 -48.74
C ALA A 827 27.39 29.52 -49.03
N VAL A 828 27.63 29.83 -50.31
CA VAL A 828 27.97 31.20 -50.74
C VAL A 828 26.72 32.07 -50.59
N ILE A 829 26.84 33.21 -49.90
CA ILE A 829 25.71 34.12 -49.71
C ILE A 829 25.44 34.86 -51.05
N MET A 830 24.19 34.84 -51.50
CA MET A 830 23.75 35.48 -52.75
C MET A 830 22.97 36.76 -52.44
N GLU A 831 23.41 37.91 -52.96
CA GLU A 831 22.67 39.17 -52.85
C GLU A 831 21.82 39.42 -54.09
N THR A 832 20.58 39.87 -53.88
CA THR A 832 19.71 40.28 -54.99
C THR A 832 19.94 41.77 -55.25
N THR A 833 20.58 42.07 -56.38
CA THR A 833 20.80 43.46 -56.81
C THR A 833 19.48 44.20 -56.98
N SER A 834 19.50 45.54 -56.96
CA SER A 834 18.32 46.40 -57.20
C SER A 834 17.60 46.18 -58.56
N LYS A 835 18.15 45.30 -59.42
CA LYS A 835 17.59 44.86 -60.70
C LYS A 835 17.08 43.40 -60.69
N GLY A 836 17.02 42.73 -59.53
CA GLY A 836 16.53 41.37 -59.39
C GLY A 836 17.49 40.26 -59.85
N LYS A 837 18.76 40.58 -60.17
CA LYS A 837 19.79 39.58 -60.46
C LYS A 837 20.51 39.17 -59.17
N GLN A 838 20.68 37.86 -58.98
CA GLN A 838 21.50 37.32 -57.91
C GLN A 838 22.98 37.48 -58.27
N GLN A 839 23.76 37.99 -57.33
CA GLN A 839 25.21 38.13 -57.41
C GLN A 839 25.82 37.42 -56.19
N GLU A 840 26.85 36.61 -56.42
CA GLU A 840 27.64 36.04 -55.33
C GLU A 840 28.27 37.18 -54.52
N THR A 841 28.12 37.12 -53.21
CA THR A 841 28.86 38.00 -52.30
C THR A 841 30.24 37.42 -52.02
N ASP A 842 31.12 38.25 -51.45
CA ASP A 842 32.43 37.83 -50.96
C ASP A 842 32.34 37.04 -49.62
N PHE A 843 31.16 36.54 -49.24
CA PHE A 843 30.93 35.87 -47.95
C PHE A 843 30.37 34.45 -48.12
N ILE A 844 30.84 33.55 -47.26
CA ILE A 844 30.31 32.20 -47.08
C ILE A 844 29.66 32.08 -45.72
N GLN A 845 28.47 31.48 -45.70
CA GLN A 845 27.81 31.04 -44.49
C GLN A 845 28.20 29.59 -44.21
N ILE A 846 28.86 29.34 -43.09
CA ILE A 846 29.18 28.00 -42.57
C ILE A 846 28.16 27.68 -41.48
N SER A 847 27.32 26.68 -41.70
CA SER A 847 26.39 26.13 -40.71
C SER A 847 26.98 24.85 -40.12
N LEU A 848 27.34 24.90 -38.84
CA LEU A 848 27.78 23.76 -38.06
C LEU A 848 26.58 23.19 -37.32
N THR A 849 26.37 21.87 -37.42
CA THR A 849 25.39 21.16 -36.58
C THR A 849 26.10 20.25 -35.60
N GLY A 850 25.61 20.19 -34.37
CA GLY A 850 26.32 19.55 -33.28
C GLY A 850 25.52 19.49 -31.98
N ILE A 851 26.23 19.38 -30.87
CA ILE A 851 25.71 19.47 -29.49
C ILE A 851 26.65 20.32 -28.64
N HIS A 852 26.09 20.96 -27.61
CA HIS A 852 26.79 21.86 -26.66
C HIS A 852 27.41 23.11 -27.32
N PHE A 853 26.74 23.70 -28.31
CA PHE A 853 27.13 25.03 -28.80
C PHE A 853 26.68 26.11 -27.80
N GLU A 854 27.56 26.37 -26.83
CA GLU A 854 27.33 27.32 -25.73
C GLU A 854 28.01 28.68 -25.95
N LYS A 855 27.24 29.76 -25.75
CA LYS A 855 27.66 31.17 -25.94
C LYS A 855 28.18 31.79 -24.63
N CYS A 856 29.08 31.09 -23.94
CA CYS A 856 29.64 31.54 -22.66
C CYS A 856 30.91 32.38 -22.84
N THR A 857 30.99 33.55 -22.19
CA THR A 857 32.00 34.57 -22.49
C THR A 857 33.44 34.24 -22.07
N THR A 858 33.65 33.40 -21.05
CA THR A 858 34.98 33.06 -20.53
C THR A 858 35.36 31.59 -20.71
N GLU A 859 34.38 30.69 -20.71
CA GLU A 859 34.61 29.24 -20.78
C GLU A 859 33.95 28.61 -22.01
N GLY A 860 33.05 29.34 -22.69
CA GLY A 860 32.25 28.93 -23.86
C GLY A 860 33.03 28.73 -25.15
N ILE A 861 32.32 28.62 -26.28
CA ILE A 861 32.95 28.79 -27.60
C ILE A 861 33.24 30.29 -27.76
N ILE A 862 34.52 30.62 -27.85
CA ILE A 862 34.99 32.01 -27.91
C ILE A 862 35.53 32.39 -29.28
N GLY A 863 35.73 31.41 -30.15
CA GLY A 863 36.13 31.64 -31.52
C GLY A 863 36.11 30.37 -32.35
N TYR A 864 36.66 30.50 -33.55
CA TYR A 864 36.84 29.39 -34.46
C TYR A 864 38.18 29.56 -35.17
N GLU A 865 38.73 28.44 -35.62
CA GLU A 865 39.95 28.37 -36.39
C GLU A 865 39.65 27.66 -37.70
N ILE A 866 39.94 28.32 -38.83
CA ILE A 866 39.90 27.70 -40.16
C ILE A 866 41.33 27.60 -40.69
N VAL A 867 41.72 26.38 -41.08
CA VAL A 867 43.05 26.06 -41.59
C VAL A 867 42.96 25.15 -42.81
N ASP A 868 43.98 25.21 -43.67
CA ASP A 868 44.15 24.25 -44.76
C ASP A 868 44.58 22.90 -44.18
N LYS A 869 43.87 21.82 -44.53
CA LYS A 869 44.07 20.45 -44.06
C LYS A 869 45.50 19.96 -44.21
N ASN A 870 46.22 20.43 -45.23
CA ASN A 870 47.62 20.02 -45.44
C ASN A 870 48.57 20.52 -44.33
N TYR A 871 48.18 21.55 -43.60
CA TYR A 871 48.97 22.17 -42.53
C TYR A 871 48.66 21.65 -41.13
N GLU A 872 47.64 20.80 -40.97
CA GLU A 872 47.26 20.17 -39.69
C GLU A 872 48.42 19.36 -39.08
N LYS A 873 49.32 18.81 -39.91
CA LYS A 873 50.49 18.03 -39.47
C LYS A 873 51.72 18.87 -39.14
N GLU A 874 51.78 20.14 -39.56
CA GLU A 874 52.99 20.98 -39.42
C GLU A 874 52.93 21.92 -38.20
N MET A 875 51.79 22.06 -37.52
CA MET A 875 51.62 22.94 -36.35
C MET A 875 52.43 22.56 -35.08
N ASN A 876 53.16 21.44 -35.09
CA ASN A 876 54.12 21.10 -34.02
C ASN A 876 55.56 21.59 -34.30
N ALA A 877 55.80 22.30 -35.41
CA ALA A 877 57.11 22.84 -35.77
C ALA A 877 57.04 24.37 -35.97
N GLU A 878 58.05 25.08 -35.47
CA GLU A 878 58.14 26.54 -35.44
C GLU A 878 58.00 27.24 -36.81
N GLU A 879 57.35 28.41 -36.76
CA GLU A 879 57.31 29.54 -37.71
C GLU A 879 57.55 29.26 -39.21
N GLY A 880 56.45 29.23 -39.96
CA GLY A 880 56.47 29.39 -41.42
C GLY A 880 55.07 29.51 -42.05
N VAL A 881 54.58 30.75 -42.19
CA VAL A 881 53.45 31.22 -43.04
C VAL A 881 52.39 30.15 -43.42
N ALA A 882 51.56 29.77 -42.44
CA ALA A 882 50.26 29.16 -42.70
C ALA A 882 49.19 30.26 -42.54
N VAL A 883 48.24 30.35 -43.48
CA VAL A 883 47.06 31.21 -43.33
C VAL A 883 46.11 30.50 -42.36
N SER A 884 46.33 30.67 -41.05
CA SER A 884 45.34 30.35 -40.02
C SER A 884 44.47 31.58 -39.79
N VAL A 885 43.17 31.49 -40.03
CA VAL A 885 42.22 32.53 -39.61
C VAL A 885 41.75 32.15 -38.21
N THR A 886 42.46 32.62 -37.19
CA THR A 886 42.04 32.53 -35.78
C THR A 886 41.29 33.81 -35.45
N THR A 887 39.98 33.74 -35.29
CA THR A 887 39.14 34.93 -35.00
C THR A 887 38.20 34.67 -33.84
N GLY A 888 37.93 35.72 -33.05
CA GLY A 888 36.79 35.72 -32.14
C GLY A 888 35.48 35.55 -32.91
N MET A 889 34.40 35.18 -32.21
CA MET A 889 33.11 34.95 -32.86
C MET A 889 32.63 36.17 -33.68
N PRO A 890 32.26 36.01 -34.97
CA PRO A 890 31.81 37.11 -35.81
C PRO A 890 30.54 37.78 -35.25
N SER A 891 30.41 39.09 -35.43
CA SER A 891 29.24 39.87 -34.95
C SER A 891 27.90 39.49 -35.61
N GLY A 892 27.90 38.65 -36.64
CA GLY A 892 26.72 38.09 -37.31
C GLY A 892 26.48 36.60 -37.05
N THR A 893 27.11 36.02 -36.02
CA THR A 893 26.95 34.60 -35.69
C THR A 893 25.55 34.30 -35.19
N VAL A 894 24.86 33.34 -35.81
CA VAL A 894 23.53 32.88 -35.38
C VAL A 894 23.67 31.59 -34.57
N TRP A 895 23.05 31.58 -33.40
CA TRP A 895 22.95 30.43 -32.51
C TRP A 895 21.51 29.94 -32.53
N ASN A 896 21.31 28.63 -32.75
CA ASN A 896 19.97 28.06 -32.75
C ASN A 896 19.98 26.73 -31.97
N ASP A 897 19.36 26.76 -30.79
CA ASP A 897 19.09 25.63 -29.90
C ASP A 897 20.29 24.73 -29.55
N GLU A 898 21.49 25.30 -29.29
CA GLU A 898 22.77 24.58 -29.00
C GLU A 898 23.23 23.58 -30.06
N ARG A 899 22.45 23.40 -31.12
CA ARG A 899 22.66 22.36 -32.13
C ARG A 899 23.05 22.92 -33.46
N LEU A 900 22.86 24.22 -33.69
CA LEU A 900 23.23 24.89 -34.91
C LEU A 900 23.98 26.18 -34.61
N LEU A 901 25.16 26.30 -35.19
CA LEU A 901 26.01 27.48 -35.13
C LEU A 901 26.29 27.95 -36.55
N GLN A 902 25.86 29.16 -36.91
CA GLN A 902 26.08 29.72 -38.24
C GLN A 902 27.09 30.86 -38.20
N LEU A 903 28.20 30.68 -38.91
CA LEU A 903 29.31 31.62 -39.02
C LEU A 903 29.29 32.26 -40.41
N ILE A 904 29.58 33.55 -40.50
CA ILE A 904 29.80 34.25 -41.77
C ILE A 904 31.29 34.54 -41.89
N VAL A 905 31.91 34.02 -42.94
CA VAL A 905 33.36 34.09 -43.19
C VAL A 905 33.61 34.76 -44.54
N ASP A 906 34.65 35.59 -44.63
CA ASP A 906 35.08 36.21 -45.89
C ASP A 906 35.68 35.14 -46.83
N LYS A 907 35.01 34.88 -47.95
CA LYS A 907 35.39 33.90 -48.97
C LYS A 907 36.78 34.22 -49.56
N ARG A 908 37.19 35.49 -49.59
CA ARG A 908 38.50 35.89 -50.17
C ARG A 908 39.69 35.37 -49.37
N LEU A 909 39.47 34.95 -48.13
CA LEU A 909 40.49 34.31 -47.29
C LEU A 909 40.62 32.80 -47.56
N LEU A 910 39.70 32.22 -48.32
CA LEU A 910 39.61 30.78 -48.57
C LEU A 910 39.83 30.49 -50.07
N ASP A 911 41.01 29.96 -50.40
CA ASP A 911 41.34 29.54 -51.77
C ASP A 911 40.57 28.26 -52.13
N ASP A 912 39.81 28.31 -53.21
CA ASP A 912 39.00 27.20 -53.73
C ASP A 912 39.83 25.96 -54.09
N SER A 913 41.14 26.12 -54.34
CA SER A 913 42.06 25.01 -54.67
C SER A 913 42.56 24.22 -53.44
N LYS A 914 42.28 24.70 -52.22
CA LYS A 914 42.73 24.09 -50.96
C LYS A 914 41.58 23.40 -50.22
N THR A 915 41.88 22.49 -49.30
CA THR A 915 40.86 21.84 -48.45
C THR A 915 40.84 22.53 -47.09
N TRP A 916 39.76 23.23 -46.76
CA TRP A 916 39.62 23.95 -45.50
C TRP A 916 38.86 23.14 -44.46
N ILE A 917 39.44 23.04 -43.27
CA ILE A 917 38.85 22.42 -42.08
C ILE A 917 38.64 23.50 -41.00
N LEU A 918 37.64 23.30 -40.14
CA LEU A 918 37.27 24.19 -39.06
C LEU A 918 37.29 23.46 -37.72
N SER A 919 37.89 24.09 -36.72
CA SER A 919 37.74 23.72 -35.31
C SER A 919 37.13 24.88 -34.54
N LEU A 920 36.28 24.57 -33.55
CA LEU A 920 35.78 25.56 -32.60
C LEU A 920 36.80 25.71 -31.47
N ILE A 921 37.06 26.95 -31.08
CA ILE A 921 37.95 27.28 -29.97
C ILE A 921 37.08 27.48 -28.73
N TYR A 922 37.34 26.70 -27.68
CA TYR A 922 36.55 26.70 -26.45
C TYR A 922 37.41 26.60 -25.20
N GLY A 923 36.78 26.76 -24.04
CA GLY A 923 37.42 26.63 -22.73
C GLY A 923 38.21 27.86 -22.29
N PRO A 924 38.69 27.85 -21.04
CA PRO A 924 39.38 28.99 -20.46
C PRO A 924 40.67 29.32 -21.24
N ASN A 925 40.84 30.61 -21.57
CA ASN A 925 42.00 31.17 -22.29
C ASN A 925 42.19 30.71 -23.76
N ALA A 926 41.17 30.20 -24.45
CA ALA A 926 41.25 29.87 -25.89
C ALA A 926 42.27 28.79 -26.27
N THR A 927 42.48 27.82 -25.39
CA THR A 927 43.51 26.79 -25.56
C THR A 927 43.00 25.48 -26.16
N LEU A 928 41.69 25.20 -26.07
CA LEU A 928 41.10 23.95 -26.54
C LEU A 928 40.44 24.12 -27.91
N ARG A 929 40.49 23.04 -28.69
CA ARG A 929 39.96 22.97 -30.06
C ARG A 929 39.17 21.69 -30.23
N THR A 930 38.01 21.78 -30.89
CA THR A 930 37.26 20.57 -31.27
C THR A 930 37.99 19.79 -32.34
N GLU A 931 37.62 18.53 -32.53
CA GLU A 931 38.03 17.78 -33.72
C GLU A 931 37.70 18.59 -34.99
N PRO A 932 38.66 18.75 -35.92
CA PRO A 932 38.46 19.57 -37.10
C PRO A 932 37.47 18.90 -38.07
N ILE A 933 36.56 19.70 -38.63
CA ILE A 933 35.59 19.26 -39.62
C ILE A 933 35.80 19.96 -40.95
N TYR A 934 35.62 19.25 -42.07
CA TYR A 934 35.68 19.86 -43.40
C TYR A 934 34.56 20.89 -43.59
N VAL A 935 34.92 22.09 -44.07
CA VAL A 935 33.96 23.19 -44.29
C VAL A 935 33.95 23.74 -45.71
N TYR A 936 35.06 23.79 -46.45
CA TYR A 936 35.12 24.45 -47.76
C TYR A 936 36.32 24.03 -48.64
N GLY A 937 36.22 24.22 -49.97
CA GLY A 937 37.32 24.09 -50.93
C GLY A 937 37.53 22.70 -51.56
N TYR A 938 38.63 22.49 -52.29
CA TYR A 938 38.90 21.29 -53.10
C TYR A 938 38.92 20.02 -52.25
N GLN A 939 37.97 19.11 -52.49
CA GLN A 939 38.11 17.71 -52.09
C GLN A 939 38.87 17.02 -53.23
N GLY A 940 40.16 16.74 -53.04
CA GLY A 940 40.93 15.94 -54.00
C GLY A 940 40.24 14.62 -54.31
N GLU A 941 40.51 14.07 -55.50
CA GLU A 941 39.96 12.78 -55.95
C GLU A 941 39.91 11.77 -54.80
N ASP A 942 38.67 11.40 -54.45
CA ASP A 942 38.20 10.59 -53.33
C ASP A 942 39.20 9.65 -52.65
N THR A 943 39.53 9.94 -51.39
CA THR A 943 39.55 8.90 -50.33
C THR A 943 38.67 9.29 -49.14
N GLY A 944 37.56 9.99 -49.39
CA GLY A 944 36.42 9.96 -48.47
C GLY A 944 35.71 8.61 -48.57
N PRO A 945 35.09 8.09 -47.50
CA PRO A 945 34.23 6.92 -47.61
C PRO A 945 33.10 7.27 -48.58
N LYS A 946 33.05 6.55 -49.71
CA LYS A 946 32.02 6.66 -50.75
C LYS A 946 30.64 6.90 -50.13
N ARG A 947 30.13 8.14 -50.17
CA ARG A 947 28.69 8.35 -50.37
C ARG A 947 28.43 7.91 -51.80
N SER A 948 28.07 6.63 -51.95
CA SER A 948 27.73 6.01 -53.24
C SER A 948 26.45 6.62 -53.79
N GLY A 949 26.55 7.80 -54.40
CA GLY A 949 25.65 8.19 -55.47
C GLY A 949 25.84 7.16 -56.59
N LEU A 950 24.81 6.34 -56.83
CA LEU A 950 24.83 5.32 -57.86
C LEU A 950 25.18 5.96 -59.22
N THR A 951 26.31 5.60 -59.81
CA THR A 951 26.59 5.89 -61.23
C THR A 951 25.51 5.24 -62.11
N THR A 952 25.17 5.79 -63.28
CA THR A 952 24.10 5.25 -64.15
C THR A 952 24.29 3.75 -64.49
N GLY A 953 25.53 3.24 -64.47
CA GLY A 953 25.82 1.80 -64.55
C GLY A 953 25.48 1.03 -63.27
N VAL A 954 25.69 1.60 -62.08
CA VAL A 954 25.21 1.08 -60.79
C VAL A 954 23.70 1.30 -60.63
N ILE A 955 23.07 2.32 -61.22
CA ILE A 955 21.60 2.42 -61.32
C ILE A 955 21.09 1.28 -62.19
N ILE A 956 21.74 0.92 -63.29
CA ILE A 956 21.32 -0.24 -64.10
C ILE A 956 21.56 -1.55 -63.34
N VAL A 957 22.67 -1.71 -62.62
CA VAL A 957 22.94 -2.90 -61.80
C VAL A 957 22.06 -2.96 -60.56
N ILE A 958 21.76 -1.84 -59.89
CA ILE A 958 20.82 -1.77 -58.76
C ILE A 958 19.39 -1.89 -59.27
N VAL A 959 19.04 -1.39 -60.45
CA VAL A 959 17.74 -1.68 -61.06
C VAL A 959 17.65 -3.17 -61.39
N ILE A 960 18.70 -3.82 -61.91
CA ILE A 960 18.73 -5.27 -62.16
C ILE A 960 18.72 -6.06 -60.85
N VAL A 961 19.48 -5.66 -59.83
CA VAL A 961 19.52 -6.31 -58.51
C VAL A 961 18.22 -6.08 -57.75
N VAL A 962 17.62 -4.89 -57.82
CA VAL A 962 16.28 -4.59 -57.31
C VAL A 962 15.24 -5.36 -58.12
N PHE A 963 15.42 -5.59 -59.43
CA PHE A 963 14.53 -6.46 -60.21
C PHE A 963 14.69 -7.93 -59.82
N ILE A 964 15.90 -8.40 -59.51
CA ILE A 964 16.17 -9.76 -59.03
C ILE A 964 15.69 -9.94 -57.59
N VAL A 965 15.85 -8.93 -56.73
CA VAL A 965 15.36 -8.92 -55.35
C VAL A 965 13.84 -8.77 -55.33
N LEU A 966 13.24 -7.95 -56.19
CA LEU A 966 11.78 -7.88 -56.37
C LEU A 966 11.25 -9.18 -56.98
N ALA A 967 11.95 -9.81 -57.93
CA ALA A 967 11.57 -11.13 -58.44
C ALA A 967 11.70 -12.20 -57.33
N ALA A 968 12.74 -12.15 -56.51
CA ALA A 968 12.91 -13.04 -55.36
C ALA A 968 11.88 -12.77 -54.28
N ILE A 969 11.51 -11.51 -54.01
CA ILE A 969 10.44 -11.13 -53.09
C ILE A 969 9.08 -11.54 -53.67
N VAL A 970 8.84 -11.45 -54.99
CA VAL A 970 7.62 -11.93 -55.63
C VAL A 970 7.57 -13.46 -55.64
N ILE A 971 8.71 -14.14 -55.75
CA ILE A 971 8.81 -15.59 -55.58
C ILE A 971 8.63 -15.98 -54.10
N ILE A 972 9.18 -15.25 -53.14
CA ILE A 972 9.02 -15.48 -51.71
C ILE A 972 7.61 -15.15 -51.28
N ILE A 973 7.01 -14.04 -51.73
CA ILE A 973 5.60 -13.70 -51.52
C ILE A 973 4.72 -14.69 -52.25
N GLY A 974 5.11 -15.20 -53.43
CA GLY A 974 4.42 -16.24 -54.17
C GLY A 974 4.50 -17.61 -53.48
N VAL A 975 5.63 -17.94 -52.86
CA VAL A 975 5.85 -19.16 -52.05
C VAL A 975 5.18 -19.01 -50.68
N CYS A 976 5.23 -17.84 -50.05
CA CYS A 976 4.53 -17.53 -48.81
C CYS A 976 3.02 -17.42 -49.04
N LEU A 977 2.54 -16.92 -50.18
CA LEU A 977 1.13 -16.98 -50.58
C LEU A 977 0.75 -18.39 -50.98
N ALA A 978 1.61 -19.17 -51.64
CA ALA A 978 1.33 -20.58 -51.91
C ALA A 978 1.31 -21.40 -50.62
N VAL A 979 2.20 -21.13 -49.65
CA VAL A 979 2.24 -21.77 -48.32
C VAL A 979 1.09 -21.26 -47.45
N TYR A 980 0.74 -19.97 -47.50
CA TYR A 980 -0.40 -19.38 -46.80
C TYR A 980 -1.72 -19.89 -47.38
N VAL A 981 -1.87 -19.99 -48.70
CA VAL A 981 -3.05 -20.59 -49.36
C VAL A 981 -3.10 -22.10 -49.14
N ARG A 982 -1.96 -22.79 -49.08
CA ARG A 982 -1.87 -24.23 -48.76
C ARG A 982 -2.09 -24.51 -47.27
N ASN A 983 -1.81 -23.57 -46.36
CA ASN A 983 -2.13 -23.63 -44.93
C ASN A 983 -3.58 -23.22 -44.65
N LYS A 984 -4.12 -22.19 -45.33
CA LYS A 984 -5.54 -21.81 -45.25
C LYS A 984 -6.46 -22.86 -45.89
N GLY A 985 -5.95 -23.59 -46.89
CA GLY A 985 -6.58 -24.79 -47.44
C GLY A 985 -6.57 -26.01 -46.50
N LYS A 986 -5.67 -26.04 -45.51
CA LYS A 986 -5.62 -27.08 -44.47
C LYS A 986 -6.47 -26.73 -43.24
N GLU A 987 -6.82 -25.47 -43.03
CA GLU A 987 -7.74 -25.06 -41.96
C GLU A 987 -9.22 -25.12 -42.35
N LYS A 988 -9.57 -25.02 -43.65
CA LYS A 988 -10.95 -25.32 -44.11
C LYS A 988 -11.24 -26.81 -44.40
N LYS A 989 -10.26 -27.71 -44.21
CA LYS A 989 -10.46 -29.17 -44.19
C LYS A 989 -10.36 -29.82 -42.80
N LYS A 990 -10.11 -29.02 -41.75
CA LYS A 990 -10.08 -29.49 -40.34
C LYS A 990 -11.28 -29.06 -39.48
N SER A 991 -12.34 -28.46 -40.06
CA SER A 991 -13.63 -28.25 -39.39
C SER A 991 -14.78 -29.13 -39.92
N LYS A 992 -14.50 -30.15 -40.74
CA LYS A 992 -15.51 -31.09 -41.26
C LYS A 992 -15.22 -32.58 -41.06
N ASN A 993 -14.13 -32.95 -40.38
CA ASN A 993 -13.78 -34.36 -40.12
C ASN A 993 -13.69 -34.75 -38.64
N GLN A 994 -14.15 -33.89 -37.73
CA GLN A 994 -14.32 -34.22 -36.31
C GLN A 994 -15.80 -34.48 -35.96
N ARG A 995 -16.49 -35.20 -36.87
CA ARG A 995 -17.80 -35.81 -36.59
C ARG A 995 -17.96 -37.25 -37.08
N ASN A 996 -16.91 -37.86 -37.67
CA ASN A 996 -16.91 -39.26 -38.10
C ASN A 996 -15.55 -39.91 -37.85
N ARG A 997 -15.20 -40.18 -36.58
CA ARG A 997 -14.22 -41.22 -36.21
C ARG A 997 -14.24 -41.52 -34.71
N SER A 998 -15.45 -41.64 -34.18
CA SER A 998 -15.75 -42.53 -33.05
C SER A 998 -16.36 -43.79 -33.65
N GLN A 999 -15.50 -44.67 -34.19
CA GLN A 999 -15.78 -46.10 -34.38
C GLN A 999 -14.53 -46.78 -34.98
N ASN A 1000 -14.09 -47.82 -34.28
CA ASN A 1000 -13.13 -48.87 -34.67
C ASN A 1000 -11.65 -48.50 -34.73
N ALA A 1001 -10.89 -48.94 -33.71
CA ALA A 1001 -9.90 -50.02 -33.91
C ALA A 1001 -9.35 -50.48 -32.56
N THR A 1002 -9.75 -51.69 -32.20
CA THR A 1002 -9.08 -52.60 -31.27
C THR A 1002 -7.81 -53.17 -31.94
N GLU A 1003 -6.91 -53.67 -31.10
CA GLU A 1003 -5.81 -54.63 -31.37
C GLU A 1003 -4.37 -54.13 -31.60
N LEU A 1004 -3.57 -54.51 -30.59
CA LEU A 1004 -2.20 -55.08 -30.57
C LEU A 1004 -0.93 -54.21 -30.70
N GLU A 1005 -0.19 -54.27 -29.58
CA GLU A 1005 1.24 -54.55 -29.37
C GLU A 1005 2.34 -53.51 -29.67
N ASP A 1006 2.90 -53.02 -28.55
CA ASP A 1006 4.32 -53.13 -28.14
C ASP A 1006 5.39 -52.43 -28.99
N ASP A 1007 5.79 -51.21 -28.58
CA ASP A 1007 7.15 -50.96 -28.07
C ASP A 1007 7.22 -49.57 -27.41
N GLY A 1008 8.05 -49.44 -26.37
CA GLY A 1008 8.03 -48.35 -25.39
C GLY A 1008 8.14 -46.93 -25.96
N THR A 1009 7.16 -46.08 -25.63
CA THR A 1009 7.25 -44.62 -25.79
C THR A 1009 6.59 -43.92 -24.60
N GLU A 1010 7.40 -43.15 -23.87
CA GLU A 1010 7.03 -42.27 -22.76
C GLU A 1010 5.84 -41.39 -23.18
N THR A 1011 4.75 -41.44 -22.41
CA THR A 1011 3.53 -40.74 -22.80
C THR A 1011 3.73 -39.23 -22.72
N ALA A 1012 3.12 -38.48 -23.64
CA ALA A 1012 3.18 -37.01 -23.65
C ALA A 1012 2.79 -36.38 -22.29
N THR A 1013 2.04 -37.11 -21.46
CA THR A 1013 1.65 -36.75 -20.09
C THR A 1013 2.82 -36.82 -19.11
N GLU A 1014 3.71 -37.82 -19.21
CA GLU A 1014 4.91 -37.94 -18.36
C GLU A 1014 5.95 -36.89 -18.72
N ALA A 1015 6.12 -36.57 -20.00
CA ALA A 1015 6.97 -35.47 -20.46
C ALA A 1015 6.48 -34.11 -19.91
N LEU A 1016 5.16 -33.92 -19.81
CA LEU A 1016 4.55 -32.69 -19.28
C LEU A 1016 4.69 -32.59 -17.75
N ILE A 1017 4.58 -33.72 -17.04
CA ILE A 1017 4.80 -33.77 -15.58
C ILE A 1017 6.27 -33.53 -15.25
N ARG A 1018 7.20 -34.04 -16.07
CA ARG A 1018 8.63 -33.82 -15.90
C ARG A 1018 9.02 -32.35 -16.12
N MET A 1019 8.52 -31.71 -17.18
CA MET A 1019 8.74 -30.28 -17.42
C MET A 1019 8.17 -29.40 -16.30
N ARG A 1020 7.03 -29.79 -15.71
CA ARG A 1020 6.44 -29.06 -14.58
C ARG A 1020 7.28 -29.17 -13.31
N ARG A 1021 7.80 -30.37 -13.01
CA ARG A 1021 8.71 -30.57 -11.87
C ARG A 1021 10.06 -29.86 -12.04
N GLU A 1022 10.59 -29.78 -13.25
CA GLU A 1022 11.81 -29.01 -13.53
C GLU A 1022 11.60 -27.50 -13.43
N ALA A 1023 10.41 -26.99 -13.78
CA ALA A 1023 10.06 -25.59 -13.59
C ALA A 1023 9.89 -25.23 -12.10
N GLU A 1024 9.21 -26.07 -11.32
CA GLU A 1024 9.03 -25.87 -9.87
C GLU A 1024 10.38 -25.91 -9.13
N LYS A 1025 11.31 -26.79 -9.56
CA LYS A 1025 12.65 -26.87 -8.97
C LYS A 1025 13.50 -25.64 -9.27
N ARG A 1026 13.42 -25.07 -10.47
CA ARG A 1026 14.12 -23.81 -10.80
C ARG A 1026 13.58 -22.63 -10.02
N GLN A 1027 12.27 -22.60 -9.78
CA GLN A 1027 11.64 -21.55 -8.99
C GLN A 1027 12.06 -21.62 -7.52
N GLN A 1028 12.21 -22.83 -6.95
CA GLN A 1028 12.76 -23.02 -5.61
C GLN A 1028 14.26 -22.68 -5.52
N GLU A 1029 15.06 -22.99 -6.56
CA GLU A 1029 16.47 -22.60 -6.60
C GLU A 1029 16.64 -21.07 -6.73
N GLU A 1030 15.77 -20.37 -7.46
CA GLU A 1030 15.75 -18.89 -7.53
C GLU A 1030 15.29 -18.25 -6.21
N GLU A 1031 14.30 -18.83 -5.51
CA GLU A 1031 13.88 -18.39 -4.17
C GLU A 1031 14.96 -18.63 -3.09
N GLN A 1032 15.74 -19.71 -3.23
CA GLN A 1032 16.80 -20.03 -2.28
C GLN A 1032 18.05 -19.14 -2.49
N ILE A 1033 18.38 -18.81 -3.73
CA ILE A 1033 19.44 -17.83 -4.06
C ILE A 1033 19.06 -16.43 -3.58
N THR A 1034 17.79 -16.03 -3.71
CA THR A 1034 17.32 -14.74 -3.18
C THR A 1034 17.27 -14.68 -1.65
N LEU A 1035 17.14 -15.82 -0.95
CA LEU A 1035 17.23 -15.88 0.51
C LEU A 1035 18.70 -15.80 1.00
N GLU A 1036 19.62 -16.50 0.34
CA GLU A 1036 21.05 -16.45 0.69
C GLU A 1036 21.70 -15.09 0.37
N ASP A 1037 21.25 -14.40 -0.68
CA ASP A 1037 21.65 -13.01 -0.97
C ASP A 1037 20.99 -11.99 -0.04
N TRP A 1038 19.94 -12.37 0.70
CA TRP A 1038 19.31 -11.53 1.73
C TRP A 1038 19.93 -11.73 3.12
N GLU A 1039 20.52 -12.90 3.40
CA GLU A 1039 21.25 -13.19 4.64
C GLU A 1039 22.72 -12.70 4.62
N ARG A 1040 23.28 -12.40 3.46
CA ARG A 1040 24.59 -11.70 3.31
C ARG A 1040 24.44 -10.20 3.32
#